data_AF-A0A0G0XP16-F1
#
_entry.id   AF-A0A0G0XP16-F1
#
_cell.length_a   1.000
_cell.length_b   1.000
_cell.length_c   1.000
_cell.angle_alpha   90.00
_cell.angle_beta   90.00
_cell.angle_gamma   90.00
#
_symmetry.space_group_name_H-M   'P 1'
#
loop_
_entity.id
_entity.type
_entity.pdbx_description
1 polymer ?
#
loop_
_entity_poly.entity_id
_entity_poly.type
_entity_poly.pdbx_seq_one_letter_code
_entity_poly.pdbx_strand_id
1 'polypeptide(L)'
;MKGKILFLFLAGMLCIVQSAQGQLDISFEKGKHVYFHPEGWTPPGSGYEEIEQATAKGYHPFYAIFLQNLPGEGNASDRIKQYIADLELAWAKHGFDSARSSVMLVVWNDACEKPKSQRPDGTICKYELDSGVKWRGEPAHFLPARDHETYTKHFVEAVRYTPPNPAVGVLETLTSLDIYLRETTDPTIIAARQKAAEQEREQLRIAHIRSNFDYQIAFLGELLNEDKTLLPTDLSGYRNTLAQAKEIRARNDLKEMDDMADSMTASTDQLSTLVVSKKTEVKKRKEIVDYSKETLDYHIEKMTSLLQENTTFLPSDISRYQKMLGNAKDTRSHGIVEDMDDASRSLTDGEEELFLFVHKQKEEAAALKRMETTASIVFLLFSLFAFFGLGFRHRNFKRMRQTFEKEVEERERKIRNASGQYLRFHEERDEISALMKSASGREKELLDSTTAEVDAIYVALRALETHLAKCKTKAIRSSFWNLTYLREALADLETEFEFDTGEINKDELFGQETKIVKVNPVGFEQDLTKRFRETQEDWNLLKQALAVKSELAEQAFPHRKLDELFAICDTQSIPHQWLSKHPLAGDRASDERVYEKLNTLRLRDAVTYVEHLQTLRTEEMEMEAGIHQIVAALQEVQTSRIEIPELQTVIEDPNDDPAVTFRRATQEEEELQSRLAAADTVAEIEVLARRISERYRTCAKQIDLIRRAIDHAEKSIADARTIYERTGDIRSKAQIRETETVRVHTGCRAAESIADGDKSLESGTVSLSEAEQRLRENKHLSARRSADKALDQFKAAEDSFAKAIRHCDTLDAKKVEYERKMVSIETDRETCEQQIRGYGTDTTLNVYRKPVINGPADYNILLDEIERIKNGWRSELRRAREVYEERERQRREHEEMERHRLYEEEQRRRRIEEEAEWNRQTFSSSWNSSTSSPSSSSWSHSGNDSGSGYSSGGSDHSSDSSSSSGGSSTDSGSSGYSSGGGDF
;
A
#
# COMPACT_ATOMS: atom_id res chain seq x y z
N MET A 1 12.38 -96.43 -5.99
CA MET A 1 12.61 -94.98 -6.14
C MET A 1 11.55 -94.22 -5.36
N LYS A 2 11.94 -93.07 -4.79
CA LYS A 2 11.18 -92.13 -3.93
C LYS A 2 11.17 -92.49 -2.44
N GLY A 3 11.82 -91.62 -1.64
CA GLY A 3 11.72 -91.67 -0.18
C GLY A 3 12.96 -91.30 0.64
N LYS A 4 13.97 -90.56 0.11
CA LYS A 4 15.08 -89.98 0.91
C LYS A 4 15.67 -88.72 0.26
N ILE A 5 14.89 -87.62 0.18
CA ILE A 5 15.40 -86.25 -0.08
C ILE A 5 14.51 -85.26 0.68
N LEU A 6 14.50 -85.34 2.02
CA LEU A 6 13.85 -84.31 2.86
C LEU A 6 14.54 -84.16 4.23
N PHE A 7 15.85 -84.44 4.31
CA PHE A 7 16.62 -84.33 5.55
C PHE A 7 17.93 -83.53 5.41
N LEU A 8 18.15 -82.89 4.25
CA LEU A 8 19.38 -82.14 3.96
C LEU A 8 19.16 -80.63 3.72
N PHE A 9 17.92 -80.13 3.86
CA PHE A 9 17.61 -78.71 3.69
C PHE A 9 17.24 -77.96 4.98
N LEU A 10 17.22 -78.65 6.13
CA LEU A 10 16.87 -78.06 7.44
C LEU A 10 18.05 -77.99 8.44
N ALA A 11 19.27 -78.31 8.00
CA ALA A 11 20.49 -78.25 8.82
C ALA A 11 21.49 -77.15 8.36
N GLY A 12 21.11 -76.30 7.39
CA GLY A 12 21.98 -75.26 6.81
C GLY A 12 21.65 -73.81 7.20
N MET A 13 20.64 -73.58 8.06
CA MET A 13 20.17 -72.26 8.49
C MET A 13 20.16 -72.17 10.03
N LEU A 14 21.24 -72.64 10.65
CA LEU A 14 21.51 -72.39 12.06
C LEU A 14 23.03 -72.32 12.31
N CYS A 15 23.76 -71.67 11.40
CA CYS A 15 25.05 -71.10 11.76
C CYS A 15 24.78 -69.76 12.45
N ILE A 16 24.59 -69.84 13.76
CA ILE A 16 24.86 -68.72 14.66
C ILE A 16 26.28 -68.25 14.33
N VAL A 17 26.41 -67.10 13.66
CA VAL A 17 27.66 -66.36 13.67
C VAL A 17 27.77 -65.78 15.08
N GLN A 18 28.21 -66.63 16.02
CA GLN A 18 28.99 -66.19 17.15
C GLN A 18 30.33 -65.75 16.55
N SER A 19 30.38 -64.53 16.04
CA SER A 19 31.66 -63.83 16.02
C SER A 19 32.09 -63.72 17.48
N ALA A 20 33.23 -64.32 17.80
CA ALA A 20 33.88 -64.14 19.09
C ALA A 20 34.19 -62.65 19.28
N GLN A 21 33.26 -61.90 19.88
CA GLN A 21 33.55 -60.59 20.47
C GLN A 21 34.43 -60.86 21.69
N GLY A 22 35.69 -60.43 21.65
CA GLY A 22 36.56 -60.49 22.81
C GLY A 22 35.97 -59.63 23.93
N GLN A 23 35.40 -60.27 24.94
CA GLN A 23 34.86 -59.58 26.11
C GLN A 23 36.02 -58.99 26.93
N LEU A 24 35.98 -57.68 27.21
CA LEU A 24 36.94 -57.03 28.09
C LEU A 24 36.67 -57.46 29.53
N ASP A 25 37.55 -58.27 30.11
CA ASP A 25 37.44 -58.72 31.50
C ASP A 25 38.15 -57.72 32.44
N ILE A 26 37.42 -56.69 32.86
CA ILE A 26 37.88 -55.69 33.84
C ILE A 26 36.97 -55.81 35.07
N SER A 27 37.52 -56.32 36.17
CA SER A 27 36.77 -56.48 37.43
C SER A 27 36.61 -55.16 38.17
N PHE A 28 35.40 -54.89 38.68
CA PHE A 28 35.12 -53.71 39.50
C PHE A 28 35.75 -53.83 40.90
N GLU A 29 36.47 -52.80 41.32
CA GLU A 29 37.02 -52.70 42.67
C GLU A 29 36.45 -51.46 43.37
N LYS A 30 35.87 -51.66 44.56
CA LYS A 30 35.26 -50.55 45.31
C LYS A 30 36.33 -49.56 45.77
N GLY A 31 36.16 -48.29 45.40
CA GLY A 31 37.09 -47.21 45.74
C GLY A 31 38.23 -47.01 44.74
N LYS A 32 38.23 -47.78 43.64
CA LYS A 32 39.14 -47.61 42.51
C LYS A 32 38.41 -46.95 41.34
N HIS A 33 38.98 -45.88 40.80
CA HIS A 33 38.37 -45.04 39.78
C HIS A 33 39.11 -45.09 38.44
N VAL A 34 40.39 -45.47 38.43
CA VAL A 34 41.21 -45.61 37.22
C VAL A 34 41.55 -47.08 36.94
N TYR A 35 41.30 -47.51 35.71
CA TYR A 35 41.50 -48.88 35.24
C TYR A 35 42.38 -48.92 33.99
N PHE A 36 43.22 -49.94 33.87
CA PHE A 36 44.09 -50.17 32.72
C PHE A 36 43.92 -51.58 32.16
N HIS A 37 43.88 -51.71 30.83
CA HIS A 37 43.78 -53.00 30.17
C HIS A 37 44.73 -53.11 28.95
N PRO A 38 45.60 -54.15 28.88
CA PRO A 38 45.73 -55.27 29.82
C PRO A 38 46.33 -54.86 31.18
N GLU A 39 46.12 -55.68 32.20
CA GLU A 39 46.63 -55.40 33.55
C GLU A 39 48.17 -55.27 33.54
N GLY A 40 48.70 -54.25 34.21
CA GLY A 40 50.14 -53.94 34.25
C GLY A 40 50.64 -53.06 33.10
N TRP A 41 49.81 -52.72 32.11
CA TRP A 41 50.12 -51.70 31.12
C TRP A 41 49.59 -50.32 31.56
N THR A 42 50.32 -49.26 31.22
CA THR A 42 49.86 -47.86 31.39
C THR A 42 50.21 -47.06 30.15
N PRO A 43 49.34 -46.15 29.68
CA PRO A 43 49.68 -45.28 28.57
C PRO A 43 50.84 -44.33 28.93
N PRO A 44 51.62 -43.90 27.94
CA PRO A 44 52.68 -42.90 28.12
C PRO A 44 52.12 -41.60 28.72
N GLY A 45 52.77 -41.09 29.77
CA GLY A 45 52.36 -39.88 30.49
C GLY A 45 52.49 -40.01 32.00
N SER A 46 52.23 -38.92 32.72
CA SER A 46 52.15 -38.84 34.19
C SER A 46 50.81 -38.20 34.61
N GLY A 47 50.36 -38.45 35.84
CA GLY A 47 49.13 -37.85 36.40
C GLY A 47 47.97 -38.82 36.64
N TYR A 48 48.17 -40.13 36.46
CA TYR A 48 47.10 -41.12 36.71
C TYR A 48 46.70 -41.23 38.20
N GLU A 49 47.65 -41.01 39.12
CA GLU A 49 47.36 -40.92 40.56
C GLU A 49 46.57 -39.64 40.91
N GLU A 50 46.76 -38.56 40.15
CA GLU A 50 46.02 -37.31 40.31
C GLU A 50 44.56 -37.47 39.86
N ILE A 51 44.31 -38.26 38.81
CA ILE A 51 42.94 -38.64 38.40
C ILE A 51 42.26 -39.44 39.52
N GLU A 52 42.94 -40.42 40.10
CA GLU A 52 42.41 -41.22 41.21
C GLU A 52 42.06 -40.33 42.43
N GLN A 53 42.93 -39.38 42.77
CA GLN A 53 42.67 -38.43 43.87
C GLN A 53 41.56 -37.42 43.55
N ALA A 54 41.48 -36.94 42.30
CA ALA A 54 40.47 -35.98 41.86
C ALA A 54 39.09 -36.62 41.79
N THR A 55 38.97 -37.83 41.25
CA THR A 55 37.73 -38.60 41.19
C THR A 55 37.22 -38.98 42.59
N ALA A 56 38.11 -39.29 43.54
CA ALA A 56 37.73 -39.57 44.93
C ALA A 56 37.20 -38.33 45.68
N LYS A 57 37.58 -37.11 45.27
CA LYS A 57 37.14 -35.83 45.87
C LYS A 57 36.08 -35.10 45.02
N GLY A 58 35.78 -35.64 43.85
CA GLY A 58 34.92 -35.01 42.85
C GLY A 58 33.47 -34.89 43.32
N TYR A 59 32.74 -33.95 42.71
CA TYR A 59 31.32 -33.73 43.02
C TYR A 59 30.44 -34.87 42.48
N HIS A 60 30.87 -35.56 41.42
CA HIS A 60 30.20 -36.74 40.86
C HIS A 60 31.13 -37.97 40.76
N PRO A 61 30.62 -39.20 40.92
CA PRO A 61 31.39 -40.41 40.69
C PRO A 61 31.82 -40.55 39.23
N PHE A 62 33.13 -40.56 38.98
CA PHE A 62 33.72 -40.66 37.65
C PHE A 62 34.73 -41.80 37.60
N TYR A 63 34.73 -42.54 36.51
CA TYR A 63 35.58 -43.71 36.29
C TYR A 63 36.30 -43.60 34.95
N ALA A 64 37.63 -43.75 34.93
CA ALA A 64 38.45 -43.67 33.74
C ALA A 64 39.03 -45.04 33.40
N ILE A 65 38.85 -45.47 32.15
CA ILE A 65 39.32 -46.78 31.65
C ILE A 65 40.26 -46.54 30.48
N PHE A 66 41.50 -46.97 30.61
CA PHE A 66 42.51 -46.89 29.56
C PHE A 66 42.69 -48.26 28.91
N LEU A 67 42.46 -48.30 27.60
CA LEU A 67 42.52 -49.51 26.79
C LEU A 67 43.66 -49.44 25.77
N GLN A 68 44.59 -50.39 25.79
CA GLN A 68 45.74 -50.38 24.89
C GLN A 68 45.32 -50.57 23.42
N ASN A 69 44.44 -51.53 23.13
CA ASN A 69 43.96 -51.80 21.78
C ASN A 69 42.46 -52.13 21.81
N LEU A 70 41.70 -51.60 20.85
CA LEU A 70 40.26 -51.86 20.73
C LEU A 70 39.99 -53.17 19.98
N PRO A 71 39.41 -54.21 20.60
CA PRO A 71 39.17 -55.49 19.94
C PRO A 71 38.01 -55.44 18.93
N GLY A 72 38.10 -56.25 17.86
CA GLY A 72 37.08 -56.43 16.82
C GLY A 72 37.29 -55.57 15.56
N GLU A 73 36.33 -55.65 14.63
CA GLU A 73 36.28 -54.85 13.39
C GLU A 73 35.01 -53.98 13.35
N GLY A 74 34.97 -52.96 12.48
CA GLY A 74 33.85 -52.01 12.38
C GLY A 74 34.07 -50.68 13.10
N ASN A 75 33.01 -49.86 13.22
CA ASN A 75 33.09 -48.51 13.79
C ASN A 75 33.65 -48.54 15.22
N ALA A 76 34.72 -47.79 15.45
CA ALA A 76 35.40 -47.75 16.75
C ALA A 76 34.53 -47.12 17.85
N SER A 77 33.77 -46.06 17.54
CA SER A 77 32.94 -45.37 18.54
C SER A 77 31.77 -46.23 19.02
N ASP A 78 31.10 -46.94 18.10
CA ASP A 78 29.99 -47.84 18.46
C ASP A 78 30.48 -49.01 19.32
N ARG A 79 31.66 -49.55 19.00
CA ARG A 79 32.30 -50.60 19.80
C ARG A 79 32.68 -50.10 21.19
N ILE A 80 33.26 -48.90 21.32
CA ILE A 80 33.61 -48.34 22.63
C ILE A 80 32.34 -48.15 23.48
N LYS A 81 31.26 -47.59 22.91
CA LYS A 81 29.98 -47.43 23.63
C LYS A 81 29.39 -48.78 24.07
N GLN A 82 29.46 -49.78 23.20
CA GLN A 82 29.02 -51.14 23.54
C GLN A 82 29.87 -51.73 24.67
N TYR A 83 31.20 -51.55 24.65
CA TYR A 83 32.08 -51.99 25.74
C TYR A 83 31.80 -51.28 27.06
N ILE A 84 31.54 -49.97 27.05
CA ILE A 84 31.14 -49.24 28.27
C ILE A 84 29.85 -49.83 28.81
N ALA A 85 28.82 -50.02 27.97
CA ALA A 85 27.54 -50.57 28.41
C ALA A 85 27.65 -52.00 28.97
N ASP A 86 28.42 -52.87 28.32
CA ASP A 86 28.66 -54.24 28.78
C ASP A 86 29.42 -54.27 30.12
N LEU A 87 30.38 -53.36 30.29
CA LEU A 87 31.18 -53.20 31.49
C LEU A 87 30.35 -52.62 32.65
N GLU A 88 29.55 -51.59 32.42
CA GLU A 88 28.63 -51.05 33.43
C GLU A 88 27.62 -52.11 33.88
N LEU A 89 27.10 -52.93 32.96
CA LEU A 89 26.21 -54.05 33.28
C LEU A 89 26.92 -55.13 34.14
N ALA A 90 28.20 -55.40 33.85
CA ALA A 90 28.99 -56.32 34.66
C ALA A 90 29.31 -55.74 36.04
N TRP A 91 29.76 -54.48 36.10
CA TRP A 91 30.10 -53.77 37.33
C TRP A 91 28.90 -53.53 38.24
N ALA A 92 27.70 -53.32 37.68
CA ALA A 92 26.46 -53.17 38.45
C ALA A 92 26.20 -54.39 39.36
N LYS A 93 26.57 -55.60 38.94
CA LYS A 93 26.48 -56.83 39.76
C LYS A 93 27.39 -56.81 40.99
N HIS A 94 28.40 -55.94 40.99
CA HIS A 94 29.39 -55.77 42.05
C HIS A 94 29.25 -54.43 42.80
N GLY A 95 28.14 -53.71 42.61
CA GLY A 95 27.78 -52.52 43.40
C GLY A 95 28.12 -51.16 42.76
N PHE A 96 28.42 -51.12 41.45
CA PHE A 96 28.52 -49.89 40.68
C PHE A 96 27.13 -49.28 40.41
N ASP A 97 26.98 -47.96 40.60
CA ASP A 97 25.73 -47.22 40.34
C ASP A 97 25.78 -46.56 38.96
N SER A 98 25.31 -47.28 37.93
CA SER A 98 25.24 -46.78 36.55
C SER A 98 24.28 -45.61 36.37
N ALA A 99 23.41 -45.34 37.34
CA ALA A 99 22.49 -44.21 37.24
C ALA A 99 23.17 -42.89 37.62
N ARG A 100 24.17 -42.91 38.51
CA ARG A 100 24.84 -41.71 39.07
C ARG A 100 26.32 -41.59 38.71
N SER A 101 26.89 -42.58 38.05
CA SER A 101 28.32 -42.59 37.71
C SER A 101 28.53 -42.20 36.25
N SER A 102 29.70 -41.63 35.95
CA SER A 102 30.16 -41.39 34.58
C SER A 102 31.37 -42.27 34.29
N VAL A 103 31.41 -42.89 33.11
CA VAL A 103 32.49 -43.76 32.66
C VAL A 103 33.11 -43.19 31.39
N MET A 104 34.41 -42.89 31.45
CA MET A 104 35.19 -42.47 30.30
C MET A 104 36.14 -43.59 29.87
N LEU A 105 36.02 -44.06 28.63
CA LEU A 105 36.92 -45.04 28.06
C LEU A 105 37.83 -44.37 27.03
N VAL A 106 39.14 -44.54 27.20
CA VAL A 106 40.20 -43.97 26.35
C VAL A 106 41.00 -45.11 25.72
N VAL A 107 40.96 -45.23 24.39
CA VAL A 107 41.79 -46.15 23.61
C VAL A 107 43.09 -45.45 23.22
N TRP A 108 44.22 -45.99 23.67
CA TRP A 108 45.53 -45.35 23.51
C TRP A 108 46.67 -46.37 23.38
N ASN A 109 47.47 -46.28 22.31
CA ASN A 109 48.68 -47.09 22.13
C ASN A 109 49.90 -46.22 21.76
N ASP A 110 51.08 -46.81 21.65
CA ASP A 110 52.34 -46.11 21.34
C ASP A 110 52.28 -45.35 20.01
N ALA A 111 51.43 -45.77 19.05
CA ALA A 111 51.25 -45.04 17.80
C ALA A 111 50.44 -43.74 17.98
N CYS A 112 49.65 -43.62 19.06
CA CYS A 112 48.90 -42.40 19.40
C CYS A 112 49.81 -41.24 19.84
N GLU A 113 51.04 -41.51 20.26
CA GLU A 113 52.06 -40.48 20.56
C GLU A 113 52.50 -39.69 19.33
N LYS A 114 52.38 -40.30 18.14
CA LYS A 114 52.79 -39.69 16.88
C LYS A 114 51.70 -38.73 16.37
N PRO A 115 52.06 -37.66 15.64
CA PRO A 115 51.10 -36.84 14.92
C PRO A 115 50.23 -37.69 13.99
N LYS A 116 48.96 -37.30 13.78
CA LYS A 116 47.99 -38.07 12.97
C LYS A 116 48.53 -38.47 11.59
N SER A 117 49.37 -37.63 10.98
CA SER A 117 50.02 -37.87 9.68
C SER A 117 51.13 -38.92 9.68
N GLN A 118 51.61 -39.37 10.84
CA GLN A 118 52.72 -40.31 11.02
C GLN A 118 52.28 -41.63 11.69
N ARG A 119 50.96 -41.83 11.87
CA ARG A 119 50.41 -43.04 12.49
C ARG A 119 50.28 -44.14 11.43
N PRO A 120 50.57 -45.41 11.77
CA PRO A 120 50.25 -46.55 10.91
C PRO A 120 48.75 -46.59 10.56
N ASP A 121 48.43 -47.03 9.34
CA ASP A 121 47.04 -47.22 8.91
C ASP A 121 46.31 -48.19 9.86
N GLY A 122 45.08 -47.82 10.25
CA GLY A 122 44.29 -48.57 11.22
C GLY A 122 44.54 -48.22 12.69
N THR A 123 45.41 -47.26 13.01
CA THR A 123 45.61 -46.80 14.40
C THR A 123 44.34 -46.14 14.96
N ILE A 124 43.85 -46.64 16.11
CA ILE A 124 42.67 -46.11 16.81
C ILE A 124 43.11 -45.34 18.06
N CYS A 125 42.98 -44.01 18.02
CA CYS A 125 43.14 -43.12 19.18
C CYS A 125 41.80 -42.42 19.42
N LYS A 126 40.97 -43.00 20.28
CA LYS A 126 39.56 -42.61 20.46
C LYS A 126 39.22 -42.60 21.95
N TYR A 127 38.24 -41.79 22.32
CA TYR A 127 37.68 -41.76 23.66
C TYR A 127 36.17 -41.63 23.56
N GLU A 128 35.45 -42.11 24.57
CA GLU A 128 34.01 -41.87 24.74
C GLU A 128 33.72 -41.66 26.23
N LEU A 129 32.74 -40.82 26.52
CA LEU A 129 32.22 -40.57 27.87
C LEU A 129 30.75 -40.96 27.90
N ASP A 130 30.38 -41.93 28.75
CA ASP A 130 28.99 -42.18 29.12
C ASP A 130 28.70 -41.60 30.50
N SER A 131 27.54 -40.96 30.64
CA SER A 131 27.11 -40.31 31.88
C SER A 131 25.88 -41.03 32.40
N GLY A 132 25.77 -41.26 33.70
CA GLY A 132 24.65 -42.02 34.28
C GLY A 132 23.26 -41.43 33.99
N VAL A 133 22.24 -42.29 33.94
CA VAL A 133 20.88 -41.90 33.51
C VAL A 133 20.20 -40.84 34.38
N LYS A 134 20.57 -40.68 35.66
CA LYS A 134 20.04 -39.58 36.51
C LYS A 134 20.57 -38.21 36.09
N TRP A 135 21.74 -38.16 35.47
CA TRP A 135 22.26 -36.94 34.87
C TRP A 135 21.64 -36.65 33.50
N ARG A 136 21.10 -37.71 32.84
CA ARG A 136 20.48 -37.66 31.51
C ARG A 136 18.94 -37.45 31.51
N GLY A 137 18.22 -37.76 32.61
CA GLY A 137 16.79 -38.11 32.52
C GLY A 137 15.77 -37.45 33.47
N GLU A 138 16.12 -36.46 34.31
CA GLU A 138 15.15 -35.70 35.12
C GLU A 138 14.89 -34.27 34.56
N PRO A 139 13.74 -33.62 34.86
CA PRO A 139 13.26 -32.38 34.22
C PRO A 139 14.14 -31.14 34.41
N ALA A 140 15.12 -31.21 35.31
CA ALA A 140 16.18 -30.23 35.44
C ALA A 140 17.44 -30.82 34.76
N HIS A 141 17.65 -30.47 33.50
CA HIS A 141 18.73 -31.01 32.68
C HIS A 141 20.12 -30.64 33.25
N PHE A 142 20.93 -31.65 33.57
CA PHE A 142 22.28 -31.41 34.08
C PHE A 142 23.41 -31.97 33.21
N LEU A 143 23.21 -32.99 32.34
CA LEU A 143 24.20 -33.46 31.35
C LEU A 143 23.53 -34.22 30.17
N PRO A 144 22.85 -33.54 29.22
CA PRO A 144 22.38 -34.21 28.01
C PRO A 144 23.57 -34.65 27.14
N ALA A 145 23.41 -35.73 26.37
CA ALA A 145 24.47 -36.28 25.54
C ALA A 145 25.04 -35.28 24.49
N ARG A 146 24.28 -34.24 24.13
CA ARG A 146 24.72 -33.13 23.27
C ARG A 146 25.81 -32.27 23.91
N ASP A 147 25.76 -32.11 25.24
CA ASP A 147 26.70 -31.26 25.96
C ASP A 147 28.01 -31.99 26.28
N HIS A 148 28.08 -33.32 26.03
CA HIS A 148 29.31 -34.11 26.18
C HIS A 148 30.49 -33.52 25.40
N GLU A 149 30.23 -32.88 24.26
CA GLU A 149 31.27 -32.19 23.48
C GLU A 149 31.87 -31.01 24.25
N THR A 150 31.09 -30.27 25.04
CA THR A 150 31.57 -29.09 25.79
C THR A 150 32.70 -29.45 26.76
N TYR A 151 32.59 -30.57 27.48
CA TYR A 151 33.59 -31.00 28.44
C TYR A 151 34.66 -31.92 27.82
N THR A 152 34.28 -32.79 26.87
CA THR A 152 35.27 -33.65 26.20
C THR A 152 36.14 -32.92 25.18
N LYS A 153 35.78 -31.71 24.74
CA LYS A 153 36.67 -30.84 23.97
C LYS A 153 37.95 -30.50 24.76
N HIS A 154 37.85 -30.36 26.08
CA HIS A 154 39.03 -30.14 26.93
C HIS A 154 39.98 -31.33 26.91
N PHE A 155 39.47 -32.57 26.80
CA PHE A 155 40.29 -33.74 26.52
C PHE A 155 41.11 -33.55 25.23
N VAL A 156 40.43 -33.19 24.14
CA VAL A 156 41.06 -32.99 22.82
C VAL A 156 42.10 -31.88 22.85
N GLU A 157 41.82 -30.78 23.53
CA GLU A 157 42.73 -29.65 23.66
C GLU A 157 43.98 -30.02 24.49
N ALA A 158 43.81 -30.75 25.60
CA ALA A 158 44.90 -31.20 26.44
C ALA A 158 45.83 -32.21 25.73
N VAL A 159 45.28 -33.13 24.95
CA VAL A 159 46.07 -34.16 24.24
C VAL A 159 46.64 -33.68 22.89
N ARG A 160 46.49 -32.41 22.53
CA ARG A 160 47.10 -31.81 21.33
C ARG A 160 48.58 -31.45 21.52
N TYR A 161 49.03 -31.26 22.76
CA TYR A 161 50.43 -30.91 23.05
C TYR A 161 51.35 -32.13 22.95
N THR A 162 52.58 -31.94 22.48
CA THR A 162 53.54 -33.04 22.24
C THR A 162 54.59 -33.13 23.37
N PRO A 163 54.81 -34.29 24.00
CA PRO A 163 54.11 -35.56 23.78
C PRO A 163 52.68 -35.54 24.34
N PRO A 164 51.70 -36.15 23.65
CA PRO A 164 50.30 -36.15 24.08
C PRO A 164 50.13 -36.99 25.34
N ASN A 165 49.52 -36.41 26.37
CA ASN A 165 49.29 -37.05 27.67
C ASN A 165 47.79 -37.27 27.91
N PRO A 166 47.27 -38.50 27.73
CA PRO A 166 45.84 -38.78 27.90
C PRO A 166 45.37 -38.62 29.36
N ALA A 167 46.27 -38.69 30.35
CA ALA A 167 45.92 -38.49 31.76
C ALA A 167 45.43 -37.05 32.02
N VAL A 168 46.13 -36.05 31.48
CA VAL A 168 45.77 -34.63 31.61
C VAL A 168 44.42 -34.36 30.95
N GLY A 169 44.16 -34.98 29.80
CA GLY A 169 42.86 -34.84 29.12
C GLY A 169 41.69 -35.37 29.95
N VAL A 170 41.85 -36.52 30.62
CA VAL A 170 40.81 -37.04 31.52
C VAL A 170 40.60 -36.11 32.71
N LEU A 171 41.68 -35.59 33.31
CA LEU A 171 41.60 -34.69 34.47
C LEU A 171 40.88 -33.36 34.15
N GLU A 172 41.17 -32.77 32.99
CA GLU A 172 40.49 -31.57 32.51
C GLU A 172 39.00 -31.83 32.24
N THR A 173 38.69 -32.98 31.64
CA THR A 173 37.28 -33.39 31.39
C THR A 173 36.52 -33.55 32.69
N LEU A 174 37.10 -34.23 33.68
CA LEU A 174 36.54 -34.39 35.02
C LEU A 174 36.28 -33.03 35.68
N THR A 175 37.27 -32.13 35.64
CA THR A 175 37.18 -30.82 36.30
C THR A 175 36.10 -29.93 35.69
N SER A 176 36.05 -29.85 34.36
CA SER A 176 35.00 -29.08 33.66
C SER A 176 33.61 -29.65 33.90
N LEU A 177 33.50 -30.98 33.96
CA LEU A 177 32.26 -31.68 34.25
C LEU A 177 31.77 -31.37 35.69
N ASP A 178 32.67 -31.38 36.67
CA ASP A 178 32.38 -31.03 38.06
C ASP A 178 31.94 -29.57 38.23
N ILE A 179 32.60 -28.62 37.57
CA ILE A 179 32.22 -27.19 37.62
C ILE A 179 30.81 -27.00 37.08
N TYR A 180 30.52 -27.57 35.92
CA TYR A 180 29.23 -27.44 35.27
C TYR A 180 28.10 -28.05 36.11
N LEU A 181 28.32 -29.25 36.65
CA LEU A 181 27.37 -29.88 37.55
C LEU A 181 27.13 -29.04 38.80
N ARG A 182 28.16 -28.42 39.37
CA ARG A 182 27.99 -27.55 40.54
C ARG A 182 27.20 -26.28 40.21
N GLU A 183 27.49 -25.60 39.10
CA GLU A 183 26.76 -24.38 38.70
C GLU A 183 25.28 -24.62 38.41
N THR A 184 24.94 -25.82 37.95
CA THR A 184 23.58 -26.16 37.54
C THR A 184 22.79 -26.82 38.67
N THR A 185 23.40 -27.60 39.55
CA THR A 185 22.71 -28.35 40.61
C THR A 185 22.76 -27.69 41.99
N ASP A 186 23.68 -26.75 42.25
CA ASP A 186 23.81 -26.13 43.57
C ASP A 186 22.69 -25.09 43.81
N PRO A 187 21.78 -25.31 44.77
CA PRO A 187 20.65 -24.41 45.00
C PRO A 187 21.05 -22.99 45.40
N THR A 188 22.25 -22.79 45.99
CA THR A 188 22.72 -21.46 46.38
C THR A 188 23.12 -20.62 45.16
N ILE A 189 23.73 -21.24 44.16
CA ILE A 189 24.15 -20.58 42.92
C ILE A 189 22.91 -20.23 42.06
N ILE A 190 21.94 -21.15 41.97
CA ILE A 190 20.69 -20.94 41.23
C ILE A 190 19.90 -19.76 41.80
N ALA A 191 19.74 -19.70 43.13
CA ALA A 191 19.01 -18.61 43.79
C ALA A 191 19.68 -17.24 43.58
N ALA A 192 21.02 -17.19 43.60
CA ALA A 192 21.77 -15.97 43.31
C ALA A 192 21.55 -15.49 41.87
N ARG A 193 21.51 -16.41 40.90
CA ARG A 193 21.26 -16.10 39.48
C ARG A 193 19.84 -15.60 39.22
N GLN A 194 18.83 -16.22 39.83
CA GLN A 194 17.45 -15.78 39.72
C GLN A 194 17.28 -14.37 40.28
N LYS A 195 17.86 -14.09 41.44
CA LYS A 195 17.85 -12.75 42.04
C LYS A 195 18.54 -11.70 41.16
N ALA A 196 19.65 -12.04 40.50
CA ALA A 196 20.32 -11.14 39.57
C ALA A 196 19.47 -10.86 38.32
N ALA A 197 18.80 -11.89 37.77
CA ALA A 197 17.92 -11.74 36.61
C ALA A 197 16.66 -10.90 36.93
N GLU A 198 16.10 -11.03 38.13
CA GLU A 198 15.00 -10.17 38.60
C GLU A 198 15.44 -8.71 38.72
N GLN A 199 16.64 -8.46 39.26
CA GLN A 199 17.19 -7.10 39.34
C GLN A 199 17.45 -6.49 37.95
N GLU A 200 17.94 -7.28 37.00
CA GLU A 200 18.14 -6.84 35.62
C GLU A 200 16.81 -6.49 34.93
N ARG A 201 15.78 -7.33 35.09
CA ARG A 201 14.44 -7.06 34.55
C ARG A 201 13.83 -5.79 35.10
N GLU A 202 13.96 -5.55 36.41
CA GLU A 202 13.45 -4.32 37.02
C GLU A 202 14.23 -3.09 36.53
N GLN A 203 15.55 -3.19 36.36
CA GLN A 203 16.34 -2.10 35.77
C GLN A 203 15.92 -1.80 34.33
N LEU A 204 15.66 -2.82 33.52
CA LEU A 204 15.16 -2.67 32.15
C LEU A 204 13.77 -2.01 32.12
N ARG A 205 12.87 -2.40 33.02
CA ARG A 205 11.55 -1.76 33.16
C ARG A 205 11.67 -0.28 33.50
N ILE A 206 12.49 0.06 34.50
CA ILE A 206 12.73 1.46 34.90
C ILE A 206 13.33 2.27 33.74
N ALA A 207 14.29 1.69 33.01
CA ALA A 207 14.88 2.34 31.84
C ALA A 207 13.86 2.58 30.72
N HIS A 208 12.96 1.62 30.49
CA HIS A 208 11.90 1.73 29.49
C HIS A 208 10.92 2.86 29.81
N ILE A 209 10.39 2.92 31.04
CA ILE A 209 9.47 3.98 31.48
C ILE A 209 10.11 5.36 31.29
N ARG A 210 11.37 5.52 31.71
CA ARG A 210 12.11 6.77 31.53
C ARG A 210 12.28 7.15 30.06
N SER A 211 12.70 6.19 29.24
CA SER A 211 12.90 6.42 27.82
C SER A 211 11.61 6.78 27.09
N ASN A 212 10.50 6.11 27.40
CA ASN A 212 9.20 6.39 26.79
C ASN A 212 8.71 7.80 27.18
N PHE A 213 8.81 8.16 28.46
CA PHE A 213 8.39 9.48 28.92
C PHE A 213 9.27 10.61 28.38
N ASP A 214 10.58 10.42 28.35
CA ASP A 214 11.51 11.40 27.74
C ASP A 214 11.23 11.58 26.24
N TYR A 215 10.89 10.49 25.54
CA TYR A 215 10.44 10.54 24.15
C TYR A 215 9.16 11.37 23.98
N GLN A 216 8.13 11.14 24.80
CA GLN A 216 6.87 11.90 24.72
C GLN A 216 7.08 13.41 24.99
N ILE A 217 7.92 13.76 25.96
CA ILE A 217 8.29 15.16 26.25
C ILE A 217 9.00 15.79 25.05
N ALA A 218 9.99 15.09 24.48
CA ALA A 218 10.74 15.58 23.34
C ALA A 218 9.84 15.74 22.11
N PHE A 219 9.04 14.72 21.79
CA PHE A 219 8.19 14.68 20.60
C PHE A 219 7.09 15.76 20.64
N LEU A 220 6.39 15.90 21.77
CA LEU A 220 5.41 16.99 21.92
C LEU A 220 6.09 18.37 21.87
N GLY A 221 7.30 18.49 22.44
CA GLY A 221 8.11 19.71 22.36
C GLY A 221 8.51 20.08 20.93
N GLU A 222 8.90 19.10 20.12
CA GLU A 222 9.21 19.29 18.70
C GLU A 222 7.98 19.71 17.89
N LEU A 223 6.86 19.01 18.06
CA LEU A 223 5.60 19.36 17.39
C LEU A 223 5.18 20.80 17.70
N LEU A 224 5.30 21.26 18.94
CA LEU A 224 4.94 22.62 19.33
C LEU A 224 5.89 23.71 18.80
N ASN A 225 7.07 23.32 18.29
CA ASN A 225 8.05 24.22 17.67
C ASN A 225 7.93 24.28 16.14
N GLU A 226 7.01 23.54 15.53
CA GLU A 226 6.73 23.60 14.09
C GLU A 226 6.18 24.97 13.66
N ASP A 227 6.15 25.21 12.34
CA ASP A 227 5.61 26.45 11.79
C ASP A 227 4.15 26.67 12.24
N LYS A 228 3.82 27.91 12.62
CA LYS A 228 2.48 28.32 13.07
C LYS A 228 1.39 28.00 12.07
N THR A 229 1.72 27.96 10.77
CA THR A 229 0.79 27.58 9.70
C THR A 229 0.33 26.12 9.81
N LEU A 230 1.17 25.25 10.38
CA LEU A 230 0.96 23.81 10.56
C LEU A 230 0.27 23.47 11.89
N LEU A 231 0.16 24.42 12.80
CA LEU A 231 -0.40 24.22 14.13
C LEU A 231 -1.88 24.61 14.20
N PRO A 232 -2.64 24.06 15.18
CA PRO A 232 -3.99 24.53 15.49
C PRO A 232 -3.95 25.91 16.18
N THR A 233 -5.08 26.61 16.16
CA THR A 233 -5.21 27.99 16.68
C THR A 233 -5.08 28.07 18.21
N ASP A 234 -5.51 27.02 18.91
CA ASP A 234 -5.34 26.89 20.37
C ASP A 234 -4.30 25.81 20.70
N LEU A 235 -3.25 26.23 21.41
CA LEU A 235 -2.14 25.38 21.86
C LEU A 235 -2.05 25.30 23.39
N SER A 236 -3.00 25.91 24.11
CA SER A 236 -2.96 26.04 25.57
C SER A 236 -2.94 24.68 26.26
N GLY A 237 -3.80 23.74 25.82
CA GLY A 237 -3.84 22.36 26.32
C GLY A 237 -2.49 21.65 26.21
N TYR A 238 -1.92 21.59 25.00
CA TYR A 238 -0.64 20.92 24.75
C TYR A 238 0.54 21.52 25.53
N ARG A 239 0.57 22.86 25.67
CA ARG A 239 1.61 23.53 26.46
C ARG A 239 1.51 23.24 27.94
N ASN A 240 0.29 23.16 28.47
CA ASN A 240 0.05 22.78 29.87
C ASN A 240 0.47 21.33 30.11
N THR A 241 0.11 20.40 29.21
CA THR A 241 0.52 18.99 29.27
C THR A 241 2.04 18.85 29.26
N LEU A 242 2.75 19.57 28.37
CA LEU A 242 4.21 19.55 28.32
C LEU A 242 4.86 20.11 29.59
N ALA A 243 4.27 21.17 30.18
CA ALA A 243 4.76 21.74 31.44
C ALA A 243 4.61 20.75 32.61
N GLN A 244 3.44 20.11 32.73
CA GLN A 244 3.19 19.07 33.73
C GLN A 244 4.12 17.87 33.56
N ALA A 245 4.35 17.43 32.33
CA ALA A 245 5.24 16.30 32.05
C ALA A 245 6.69 16.59 32.45
N LYS A 246 7.18 17.81 32.19
CA LYS A 246 8.52 18.25 32.63
C LYS A 246 8.64 18.33 34.15
N GLU A 247 7.57 18.72 34.84
CA GLU A 247 7.54 18.74 36.31
C GLU A 247 7.59 17.32 36.89
N ILE A 248 6.76 16.39 36.38
CA ILE A 248 6.79 14.97 36.74
C ILE A 248 8.18 14.37 36.49
N ARG A 249 8.79 14.69 35.35
CA ARG A 249 10.13 14.22 35.00
C ARG A 249 11.21 14.72 35.96
N ALA A 250 11.08 15.95 36.46
CA ALA A 250 11.99 16.53 37.44
C ALA A 250 11.88 15.87 38.83
N ARG A 251 10.67 15.39 39.20
CA ARG A 251 10.45 14.62 40.44
C ARG A 251 10.93 13.17 40.33
N ASN A 252 11.06 12.63 39.11
CA ASN A 252 11.52 11.27 38.82
C ASN A 252 10.66 10.19 39.50
N ASP A 253 9.35 10.44 39.60
CA ASP A 253 8.36 9.48 40.08
C ASP A 253 7.99 8.53 38.94
N LEU A 254 8.42 7.27 39.02
CA LEU A 254 8.27 6.29 37.95
C LEU A 254 6.81 5.98 37.63
N LYS A 255 5.91 6.01 38.63
CA LYS A 255 4.50 5.70 38.42
C LYS A 255 3.81 6.84 37.68
N GLU A 256 4.02 8.07 38.15
CA GLU A 256 3.45 9.24 37.49
C GLU A 256 4.03 9.44 36.08
N MET A 257 5.30 9.07 35.86
CA MET A 257 5.92 9.10 34.53
C MET A 257 5.24 8.12 33.56
N ASP A 258 4.92 6.91 34.02
CA ASP A 258 4.24 5.88 33.20
C ASP A 258 2.79 6.31 32.89
N ASP A 259 2.03 6.68 33.93
CA ASP A 259 0.63 7.14 33.81
C ASP A 259 0.51 8.38 32.90
N MET A 260 1.45 9.32 33.02
CA MET A 260 1.48 10.53 32.19
C MET A 260 1.94 10.24 30.76
N ALA A 261 2.90 9.32 30.55
CA ALA A 261 3.31 8.92 29.20
C ALA A 261 2.11 8.39 28.41
N ASP A 262 1.34 7.49 29.01
CA ASP A 262 0.15 6.89 28.41
C ASP A 262 -0.93 7.94 28.12
N SER A 263 -1.18 8.86 29.07
CA SER A 263 -2.14 9.95 28.87
C SER A 263 -1.69 10.93 27.78
N MET A 264 -0.39 11.11 27.58
CA MET A 264 0.15 12.01 26.55
C MET A 264 0.02 11.43 25.14
N THR A 265 0.18 10.11 24.97
CA THR A 265 0.21 9.44 23.66
C THR A 265 -0.95 9.88 22.75
N ALA A 266 -2.19 9.80 23.24
CA ALA A 266 -3.36 10.17 22.45
C ALA A 266 -3.36 11.65 22.01
N SER A 267 -2.90 12.56 22.89
CA SER A 267 -2.82 14.00 22.58
C SER A 267 -1.68 14.28 21.59
N THR A 268 -0.51 13.66 21.79
CA THR A 268 0.64 13.82 20.91
C THR A 268 0.37 13.26 19.51
N ASP A 269 -0.32 12.13 19.41
CA ASP A 269 -0.72 11.50 18.14
C ASP A 269 -1.73 12.34 17.35
N GLN A 270 -2.69 12.95 18.04
CA GLN A 270 -3.65 13.87 17.42
C GLN A 270 -2.94 15.10 16.82
N LEU A 271 -2.03 15.72 17.56
CA LEU A 271 -1.28 16.88 17.07
C LEU A 271 -0.33 16.49 15.93
N SER A 272 0.38 15.36 16.06
CA SER A 272 1.24 14.79 15.02
C SER A 272 0.49 14.55 13.72
N THR A 273 -0.66 13.87 13.78
CA THR A 273 -1.50 13.57 12.62
C THR A 273 -1.94 14.84 11.89
N LEU A 274 -2.32 15.88 12.64
CA LEU A 274 -2.71 17.16 12.08
C LEU A 274 -1.53 17.88 11.42
N VAL A 275 -0.36 17.91 12.06
CA VAL A 275 0.86 18.52 11.50
C VAL A 275 1.28 17.78 10.22
N VAL A 276 1.27 16.44 10.22
CA VAL A 276 1.59 15.61 9.05
C VAL A 276 0.60 15.88 7.91
N SER A 277 -0.70 15.86 8.20
CA SER A 277 -1.77 16.16 7.24
C SER A 277 -1.54 17.52 6.55
N LYS A 278 -1.29 18.57 7.34
CA LYS A 278 -1.01 19.91 6.80
C LYS A 278 0.31 19.97 6.02
N LYS A 279 1.38 19.30 6.47
CA LYS A 279 2.63 19.19 5.72
C LYS A 279 2.41 18.52 4.36
N THR A 280 1.61 17.46 4.31
CA THR A 280 1.25 16.80 3.06
C THR A 280 0.44 17.72 2.14
N GLU A 281 -0.51 18.50 2.67
CA GLU A 281 -1.27 19.47 1.87
C GLU A 281 -0.37 20.56 1.27
N VAL A 282 0.52 21.15 2.09
CA VAL A 282 1.49 22.15 1.63
C VAL A 282 2.42 21.56 0.56
N LYS A 283 2.89 20.32 0.76
CA LYS A 283 3.73 19.63 -0.22
C LYS A 283 2.99 19.41 -1.55
N LYS A 284 1.75 18.92 -1.51
CA LYS A 284 0.92 18.72 -2.72
C LYS A 284 0.68 20.04 -3.46
N ARG A 285 0.36 21.12 -2.75
CA ARG A 285 0.21 22.46 -3.36
C ARG A 285 1.50 22.91 -4.04
N LYS A 286 2.65 22.68 -3.41
CA LYS A 286 3.96 22.99 -4.00
C LYS A 286 4.24 22.13 -5.25
N GLU A 287 4.00 20.83 -5.19
CA GLU A 287 4.18 19.91 -6.33
C GLU A 287 3.31 20.33 -7.54
N ILE A 288 2.05 20.75 -7.31
CA ILE A 288 1.17 21.29 -8.37
C ILE A 288 1.76 22.56 -8.99
N VAL A 289 2.22 23.50 -8.15
CA VAL A 289 2.83 24.75 -8.64
C VAL A 289 4.11 24.49 -9.42
N ASP A 290 4.97 23.58 -8.93
CA ASP A 290 6.23 23.23 -9.59
C ASP A 290 5.97 22.50 -10.93
N TYR A 291 4.99 21.60 -10.99
CA TYR A 291 4.58 20.92 -12.23
C TYR A 291 4.06 21.90 -13.30
N SER A 292 3.17 22.83 -12.92
CA SER A 292 2.68 23.85 -13.86
C SER A 292 3.79 24.79 -14.32
N LYS A 293 4.79 25.09 -13.46
CA LYS A 293 5.98 25.86 -13.85
C LYS A 293 6.88 25.10 -14.83
N GLU A 294 7.16 23.82 -14.57
CA GLU A 294 7.98 22.99 -15.47
C GLU A 294 7.31 22.84 -16.84
N THR A 295 5.99 22.64 -16.86
CA THR A 295 5.20 22.56 -18.09
C THR A 295 5.27 23.88 -18.87
N LEU A 296 5.05 25.01 -18.20
CA LEU A 296 5.15 26.34 -18.83
C LEU A 296 6.58 26.64 -19.31
N ASP A 297 7.61 26.25 -18.57
CA ASP A 297 9.02 26.41 -18.95
C ASP A 297 9.38 25.62 -20.20
N TYR A 298 8.91 24.38 -20.30
CA TYR A 298 9.06 23.56 -21.49
C TYR A 298 8.50 24.26 -22.74
N HIS A 299 7.28 24.82 -22.63
CA HIS A 299 6.64 25.54 -23.73
C HIS A 299 7.32 26.87 -24.05
N ILE A 300 7.74 27.63 -23.02
CA ILE A 300 8.53 28.85 -23.21
C ILE A 300 9.82 28.54 -23.96
N GLU A 301 10.53 27.48 -23.59
CA GLU A 301 11.78 27.08 -24.24
C GLU A 301 11.55 26.61 -25.68
N LYS A 302 10.54 25.77 -25.90
CA LYS A 302 10.17 25.26 -27.22
C LYS A 302 9.76 26.40 -28.17
N MET A 303 8.85 27.28 -27.76
CA MET A 303 8.48 28.47 -28.53
C MET A 303 9.68 29.40 -28.77
N THR A 304 10.56 29.59 -27.77
CA THR A 304 11.79 30.36 -27.94
C THR A 304 12.70 29.74 -29.01
N SER A 305 12.85 28.41 -29.01
CA SER A 305 13.67 27.69 -29.98
C SER A 305 13.13 27.83 -31.40
N LEU A 306 11.80 27.75 -31.58
CA LEU A 306 11.15 27.93 -32.87
C LEU A 306 11.36 29.36 -33.39
N LEU A 307 11.25 30.38 -32.52
CA LEU A 307 11.46 31.78 -32.88
C LEU A 307 12.93 32.17 -33.08
N GLN A 308 13.88 31.36 -32.59
CA GLN A 308 15.31 31.52 -32.83
C GLN A 308 15.80 30.76 -34.08
N GLU A 309 14.93 29.99 -34.71
CA GLU A 309 15.26 29.27 -35.93
C GLU A 309 15.51 30.23 -37.10
N ASN A 310 16.32 29.82 -38.07
CA ASN A 310 16.85 30.68 -39.14
C ASN A 310 15.78 31.60 -39.75
N THR A 311 16.01 32.91 -39.76
CA THR A 311 15.01 33.95 -40.05
C THR A 311 14.34 33.81 -41.41
N THR A 312 14.93 33.04 -42.31
CA THR A 312 14.38 32.68 -43.63
C THR A 312 13.17 31.74 -43.60
N PHE A 313 12.92 31.00 -42.52
CA PHE A 313 11.82 30.02 -42.44
C PHE A 313 10.65 30.44 -41.53
N LEU A 314 10.78 31.60 -40.88
CA LEU A 314 9.74 32.15 -40.02
C LEU A 314 8.66 32.91 -40.84
N PRO A 315 7.43 33.01 -40.32
CA PRO A 315 6.41 33.89 -40.88
C PRO A 315 6.88 35.35 -40.95
N SER A 316 6.35 36.13 -41.89
CA SER A 316 6.68 37.55 -42.06
C SER A 316 6.26 38.43 -40.87
N ASP A 317 5.25 38.00 -40.10
CA ASP A 317 4.86 38.62 -38.83
C ASP A 317 4.93 37.61 -37.68
N ILE A 318 5.94 37.76 -36.83
CA ILE A 318 6.16 36.95 -35.63
C ILE A 318 5.67 37.63 -34.35
N SER A 319 5.10 38.83 -34.44
CA SER A 319 4.77 39.69 -33.30
C SER A 319 3.75 39.02 -32.36
N ARG A 320 2.82 38.25 -32.92
CA ARG A 320 1.83 37.45 -32.17
C ARG A 320 2.51 36.43 -31.26
N TYR A 321 3.45 35.64 -31.79
CA TYR A 321 4.16 34.60 -31.04
C TYR A 321 5.11 35.20 -29.99
N GLN A 322 5.77 36.32 -30.32
CA GLN A 322 6.60 37.06 -29.35
C GLN A 322 5.77 37.62 -28.19
N LYS A 323 4.56 38.10 -28.47
CA LYS A 323 3.62 38.57 -27.43
C LYS A 323 3.13 37.42 -26.55
N MET A 324 2.82 36.26 -27.12
CA MET A 324 2.44 35.06 -26.36
C MET A 324 3.59 34.58 -25.46
N LEU A 325 4.82 34.58 -25.98
CA LEU A 325 6.02 34.25 -25.21
C LEU A 325 6.28 35.28 -24.09
N GLY A 326 6.06 36.57 -24.34
CA GLY A 326 6.15 37.63 -23.32
C GLY A 326 5.14 37.42 -22.20
N ASN A 327 3.86 37.25 -22.55
CA ASN A 327 2.79 37.00 -21.59
C ASN A 327 3.03 35.73 -20.75
N ALA A 328 3.54 34.66 -21.37
CA ALA A 328 3.88 33.43 -20.66
C ALA A 328 5.03 33.62 -19.66
N LYS A 329 6.08 34.36 -20.03
CA LYS A 329 7.20 34.71 -19.13
C LYS A 329 6.75 35.58 -17.96
N ASP A 330 5.85 36.52 -18.22
CA ASP A 330 5.26 37.36 -17.17
C ASP A 330 4.39 36.50 -16.23
N THR A 331 3.54 35.63 -16.77
CA THR A 331 2.66 34.74 -16.00
C THR A 331 3.46 33.76 -15.11
N ARG A 332 4.54 33.20 -15.64
CA ARG A 332 5.50 32.36 -14.89
C ARG A 332 6.02 33.06 -13.62
N SER A 333 6.20 34.38 -13.65
CA SER A 333 6.70 35.14 -12.51
C SER A 333 5.66 35.36 -11.39
N HIS A 334 4.36 35.31 -11.71
CA HIS A 334 3.27 35.52 -10.76
C HIS A 334 2.87 34.25 -10.00
N GLY A 335 3.13 33.06 -10.56
CA GLY A 335 3.02 31.77 -9.86
C GLY A 335 1.60 31.28 -9.55
N ILE A 336 0.58 31.84 -10.22
CA ILE A 336 -0.81 31.40 -10.14
C ILE A 336 -1.01 30.22 -11.09
N VAL A 337 -1.46 29.07 -10.56
CA VAL A 337 -1.55 27.79 -11.30
C VAL A 337 -2.46 27.91 -12.53
N GLU A 338 -3.66 28.45 -12.35
CA GLU A 338 -4.65 28.59 -13.44
C GLU A 338 -4.10 29.44 -14.60
N ASP A 339 -3.47 30.57 -14.28
CA ASP A 339 -2.87 31.44 -15.28
C ASP A 339 -1.71 30.74 -16.02
N MET A 340 -0.88 29.96 -15.32
CA MET A 340 0.24 29.22 -15.92
C MET A 340 -0.24 28.09 -16.85
N ASP A 341 -1.31 27.39 -16.49
CA ASP A 341 -1.91 26.35 -17.33
C ASP A 341 -2.53 26.96 -18.59
N ASP A 342 -3.23 28.09 -18.47
CA ASP A 342 -3.80 28.81 -19.63
C ASP A 342 -2.73 29.41 -20.54
N ALA A 343 -1.64 29.93 -19.97
CA ALA A 343 -0.47 30.37 -20.74
C ALA A 343 0.21 29.20 -21.47
N SER A 344 0.29 28.02 -20.85
CA SER A 344 0.86 26.81 -21.48
C SER A 344 0.02 26.33 -22.67
N ARG A 345 -1.31 26.32 -22.54
CA ARG A 345 -2.23 25.99 -23.65
C ARG A 345 -2.10 26.97 -24.81
N SER A 346 -2.08 28.27 -24.49
CA SER A 346 -1.88 29.32 -25.47
C SER A 346 -0.56 29.14 -26.23
N LEU A 347 0.55 28.86 -25.53
CA LEU A 347 1.83 28.56 -26.16
C LEU A 347 1.79 27.29 -27.01
N THR A 348 1.12 26.23 -26.56
CA THR A 348 0.99 24.98 -27.32
C THR A 348 0.33 25.21 -28.68
N ASP A 349 -0.80 25.93 -28.70
CA ASP A 349 -1.52 26.25 -29.94
C ASP A 349 -0.64 27.06 -30.90
N GLY A 350 0.10 28.04 -30.35
CA GLY A 350 1.04 28.84 -31.15
C GLY A 350 2.25 28.05 -31.63
N GLU A 351 2.78 27.13 -30.82
CA GLU A 351 3.91 26.26 -31.16
C GLU A 351 3.55 25.34 -32.31
N GLU A 352 2.37 24.74 -32.30
CA GLU A 352 1.90 23.85 -33.35
C GLU A 352 1.72 24.60 -34.66
N GLU A 353 1.10 25.78 -34.62
CA GLU A 353 0.93 26.67 -35.78
C GLU A 353 2.29 27.06 -36.39
N LEU A 354 3.23 27.49 -35.55
CA LEU A 354 4.56 27.93 -35.98
C LEU A 354 5.43 26.75 -36.46
N PHE A 355 5.39 25.61 -35.77
CA PHE A 355 6.12 24.40 -36.14
C PHE A 355 5.67 23.88 -37.51
N LEU A 356 4.36 23.78 -37.75
CA LEU A 356 3.81 23.36 -39.04
C LEU A 356 4.23 24.31 -40.17
N PHE A 357 4.24 25.62 -39.91
CA PHE A 357 4.70 26.62 -40.88
C PHE A 357 6.19 26.44 -41.22
N VAL A 358 7.05 26.36 -40.20
CA VAL A 358 8.50 26.22 -40.38
C VAL A 358 8.84 24.87 -41.03
N HIS A 359 8.14 23.79 -40.66
CA HIS A 359 8.33 22.48 -41.26
C HIS A 359 7.97 22.48 -42.75
N LYS A 360 6.84 23.10 -43.12
CA LYS A 360 6.43 23.26 -44.52
C LYS A 360 7.46 24.04 -45.34
N GLN A 361 7.98 25.15 -44.80
CA GLN A 361 9.04 25.95 -45.43
C GLN A 361 10.36 25.18 -45.58
N LYS A 362 10.71 24.34 -44.58
CA LYS A 362 11.89 23.47 -44.65
C LYS A 362 11.72 22.34 -45.65
N GLU A 363 10.54 21.75 -45.80
CA GLU A 363 10.28 20.75 -46.83
C GLU A 363 10.39 21.34 -48.24
N GLU A 364 9.88 22.56 -48.44
CA GLU A 364 10.04 23.32 -49.69
C GLU A 364 11.52 23.65 -49.97
N ALA A 365 12.32 23.97 -48.95
CA ALA A 365 13.76 24.21 -49.08
C ALA A 365 14.62 22.93 -49.19
N ALA A 366 14.20 21.83 -48.57
CA ALA A 366 14.86 20.52 -48.65
C ALA A 366 14.62 19.85 -50.01
N ALA A 367 13.48 20.13 -50.67
CA ALA A 367 13.25 19.76 -52.06
C ALA A 367 14.26 20.43 -53.01
N LEU A 368 14.75 21.62 -52.67
CA LEU A 368 15.81 22.33 -53.40
C LEU A 368 17.25 21.88 -53.04
N LYS A 369 17.49 21.35 -51.84
CA LYS A 369 18.82 20.91 -51.37
C LYS A 369 19.16 19.43 -51.60
N ARG A 370 18.26 18.63 -52.21
CA ARG A 370 18.57 17.25 -52.67
C ARG A 370 19.41 17.19 -53.97
N MET A 371 19.95 18.31 -54.42
CA MET A 371 21.05 18.41 -55.37
C MET A 371 22.21 19.18 -54.72
N GLU A 372 23.02 18.53 -53.88
CA GLU A 372 24.49 18.74 -53.84
C GLU A 372 25.15 18.00 -52.67
N THR A 373 25.99 17.04 -53.05
CA THR A 373 27.25 16.65 -52.39
C THR A 373 27.22 15.77 -51.14
N THR A 374 27.33 14.47 -51.42
CA THR A 374 28.15 13.50 -50.68
C THR A 374 29.65 13.77 -50.87
N ALA A 375 30.43 13.60 -49.79
CA ALA A 375 31.76 12.94 -49.73
C ALA A 375 32.78 13.66 -48.81
N SER A 376 32.69 13.49 -47.48
CA SER A 376 33.83 13.66 -46.54
C SER A 376 33.54 13.19 -45.09
N ILE A 377 32.75 12.12 -44.88
CA ILE A 377 32.39 11.64 -43.52
C ILE A 377 32.88 10.21 -43.21
N VAL A 378 33.19 9.40 -44.22
CA VAL A 378 33.43 7.96 -44.03
C VAL A 378 34.80 7.64 -43.40
N PHE A 379 35.82 8.50 -43.55
CA PHE A 379 37.17 8.20 -43.04
C PHE A 379 37.40 8.59 -41.57
N LEU A 380 36.65 9.58 -41.05
CA LEU A 380 36.71 9.98 -39.64
C LEU A 380 35.89 9.06 -38.72
N LEU A 381 34.83 8.42 -39.25
CA LEU A 381 34.01 7.47 -38.50
C LEU A 381 34.74 6.14 -38.25
N PHE A 382 35.56 5.67 -39.19
CA PHE A 382 36.18 4.33 -39.08
C PHE A 382 37.29 4.25 -38.01
N SER A 383 38.06 5.33 -37.80
CA SER A 383 39.11 5.39 -36.77
C SER A 383 38.55 5.62 -35.36
N LEU A 384 37.45 6.37 -35.23
CA LEU A 384 36.71 6.55 -33.98
C LEU A 384 35.99 5.27 -33.53
N PHE A 385 35.42 4.49 -34.46
CA PHE A 385 34.74 3.21 -34.18
C PHE A 385 35.67 2.11 -33.66
N ALA A 386 36.92 2.03 -34.13
CA ALA A 386 37.88 1.00 -33.68
C ALA A 386 38.38 1.25 -32.25
N PHE A 387 38.65 2.52 -31.89
CA PHE A 387 39.08 2.90 -30.54
C PHE A 387 37.92 2.86 -29.52
N PHE A 388 36.71 3.27 -29.91
CA PHE A 388 35.51 3.09 -29.08
C PHE A 388 35.12 1.62 -28.93
N GLY A 389 35.27 0.78 -29.97
CA GLY A 389 34.92 -0.64 -29.94
C GLY A 389 35.74 -1.47 -28.95
N LEU A 390 37.05 -1.20 -28.85
CA LEU A 390 37.95 -1.83 -27.87
C LEU A 390 37.65 -1.37 -26.44
N GLY A 391 37.41 -0.06 -26.23
CA GLY A 391 37.00 0.48 -24.93
C GLY A 391 35.61 0.00 -24.50
N PHE A 392 34.67 -0.12 -25.44
CA PHE A 392 33.31 -0.63 -25.21
C PHE A 392 33.30 -2.11 -24.87
N ARG A 393 34.11 -2.94 -25.55
CA ARG A 393 34.26 -4.38 -25.21
C ARG A 393 34.92 -4.60 -23.85
N HIS A 394 35.98 -3.86 -23.52
CA HIS A 394 36.62 -3.96 -22.20
C HIS A 394 35.66 -3.51 -21.08
N ARG A 395 34.93 -2.41 -21.30
CA ARG A 395 33.87 -1.95 -20.39
C ARG A 395 32.76 -2.98 -20.25
N ASN A 396 32.33 -3.63 -21.33
CA ASN A 396 31.31 -4.69 -21.28
C ASN A 396 31.80 -5.95 -20.56
N PHE A 397 33.05 -6.38 -20.77
CA PHE A 397 33.63 -7.49 -20.00
C PHE A 397 33.66 -7.16 -18.51
N LYS A 398 34.17 -5.97 -18.14
CA LYS A 398 34.23 -5.51 -16.75
C LYS A 398 32.84 -5.41 -16.13
N ARG A 399 31.86 -4.85 -16.85
CA ARG A 399 30.46 -4.77 -16.41
C ARG A 399 29.85 -6.15 -16.20
N MET A 400 29.90 -7.03 -17.19
CA MET A 400 29.33 -8.39 -17.06
C MET A 400 30.02 -9.20 -15.97
N ARG A 401 31.33 -9.03 -15.78
CA ARG A 401 32.07 -9.70 -14.72
C ARG A 401 31.67 -9.16 -13.34
N GLN A 402 31.52 -7.84 -13.21
CA GLN A 402 30.99 -7.22 -11.99
C GLN A 402 29.54 -7.67 -11.70
N THR A 403 28.70 -7.76 -12.74
CA THR A 403 27.33 -8.29 -12.61
C THR A 403 27.37 -9.74 -12.13
N PHE A 404 28.17 -10.60 -12.77
CA PHE A 404 28.30 -12.00 -12.37
C PHE A 404 28.84 -12.16 -10.94
N GLU A 405 29.91 -11.43 -10.59
CA GLU A 405 30.49 -11.45 -9.22
C GLU A 405 29.46 -10.98 -8.18
N LYS A 406 28.67 -9.95 -8.49
CA LYS A 406 27.60 -9.45 -7.61
C LYS A 406 26.45 -10.46 -7.44
N GLU A 407 25.96 -11.05 -8.53
CA GLU A 407 24.89 -12.06 -8.51
C GLU A 407 25.32 -13.31 -7.73
N VAL A 408 26.57 -13.73 -7.93
CA VAL A 408 27.17 -14.85 -7.20
C VAL A 408 27.33 -14.54 -5.73
N GLU A 409 27.87 -13.37 -5.37
CA GLU A 409 28.03 -12.96 -3.98
C GLU A 409 26.68 -12.87 -3.25
N GLU A 410 25.65 -12.34 -3.92
CA GLU A 410 24.31 -12.25 -3.39
C GLU A 410 23.73 -13.65 -3.11
N ARG A 411 23.82 -14.57 -4.07
CA ARG A 411 23.32 -15.95 -3.92
C ARG A 411 24.12 -16.75 -2.90
N GLU A 412 25.44 -16.59 -2.83
CA GLU A 412 26.25 -17.22 -1.78
C GLU A 412 25.88 -16.73 -0.39
N ARG A 413 25.63 -15.43 -0.23
CA ARG A 413 25.15 -14.89 1.03
C ARG A 413 23.80 -15.49 1.41
N LYS A 414 22.87 -15.62 0.46
CA LYS A 414 21.55 -16.22 0.71
C LYS A 414 21.64 -17.71 1.06
N ILE A 415 22.43 -18.48 0.31
CA ILE A 415 22.70 -19.90 0.61
C ILE A 415 23.33 -20.04 1.99
N ARG A 416 24.35 -19.23 2.35
CA ARG A 416 24.95 -19.28 3.69
C ARG A 416 23.95 -18.96 4.80
N ASN A 417 23.09 -17.97 4.61
CA ASN A 417 22.05 -17.63 5.58
C ASN A 417 21.05 -18.78 5.74
N ALA A 418 20.62 -19.39 4.64
CA ALA A 418 19.73 -20.54 4.64
C ALA A 418 20.37 -21.79 5.28
N SER A 419 21.64 -22.08 4.97
CA SER A 419 22.39 -23.17 5.61
C SER A 419 22.52 -22.95 7.11
N GLY A 420 22.68 -21.69 7.56
CA GLY A 420 22.64 -21.33 8.98
C GLY A 420 21.29 -21.58 9.65
N GLN A 421 20.17 -21.33 8.95
CA GLN A 421 18.82 -21.65 9.45
C GLN A 421 18.56 -23.16 9.47
N TYR A 422 18.96 -23.88 8.42
CA TYR A 422 18.86 -25.34 8.34
C TYR A 422 19.58 -26.04 9.51
N LEU A 423 20.78 -25.60 9.88
CA LEU A 423 21.54 -26.19 11.00
C LEU A 423 20.73 -26.20 12.30
N ARG A 424 19.98 -25.12 12.57
CA ARG A 424 19.09 -25.06 13.74
C ARG A 424 17.98 -26.10 13.65
N PHE A 425 17.31 -26.22 12.50
CA PHE A 425 16.26 -27.22 12.31
C PHE A 425 16.79 -28.65 12.41
N HIS A 426 18.00 -28.92 11.92
CA HIS A 426 18.63 -30.23 12.04
C HIS A 426 18.94 -30.59 13.50
N GLU A 427 19.49 -29.66 14.28
CA GLU A 427 19.74 -29.86 15.72
C GLU A 427 18.43 -30.10 16.49
N GLU A 428 17.39 -29.31 16.20
CA GLU A 428 16.07 -29.48 16.80
C GLU A 428 15.38 -30.78 16.39
N ARG A 429 15.57 -31.22 15.13
CA ARG A 429 15.04 -32.49 14.62
C ARG A 429 15.53 -33.67 15.43
N ASP A 430 16.83 -33.74 15.69
CA ASP A 430 17.43 -34.86 16.42
C ASP A 430 16.98 -34.86 17.89
N GLU A 431 16.87 -33.68 18.50
CA GLU A 431 16.37 -33.51 19.87
C GLU A 431 14.91 -33.96 20.01
N ILE A 432 14.02 -33.46 19.15
CA ILE A 432 12.59 -33.76 19.25
C ILE A 432 12.30 -35.19 18.81
N SER A 433 12.95 -35.69 17.75
CA SER A 433 12.82 -37.10 17.34
C SER A 433 13.28 -38.06 18.43
N ALA A 434 14.28 -37.69 19.23
CA ALA A 434 14.73 -38.50 20.36
C ALA A 434 13.70 -38.52 21.51
N LEU A 435 13.04 -37.40 21.78
CA LEU A 435 12.02 -37.27 22.83
C LEU A 435 10.66 -37.87 22.41
N MET A 436 10.38 -37.92 21.11
CA MET A 436 9.12 -38.42 20.53
C MET A 436 9.22 -39.84 19.94
N LYS A 437 10.17 -40.67 20.40
CA LYS A 437 10.32 -42.07 19.92
C LYS A 437 9.07 -42.95 20.09
N SER A 438 8.18 -42.59 21.01
CA SER A 438 6.91 -43.27 21.27
C SER A 438 5.70 -42.60 20.58
N ALA A 439 5.94 -41.63 19.69
CA ALA A 439 4.89 -40.94 18.94
C ALA A 439 4.03 -41.94 18.15
N SER A 440 2.73 -41.68 18.13
CA SER A 440 1.75 -42.48 17.41
C SER A 440 0.69 -41.58 16.77
N GLY A 441 -0.04 -42.08 15.78
CA GLY A 441 -1.09 -41.32 15.10
C GLY A 441 -0.53 -40.06 14.40
N ARG A 442 -1.23 -38.93 14.60
CA ARG A 442 -0.92 -37.65 13.96
C ARG A 442 0.42 -37.08 14.41
N GLU A 443 0.79 -37.26 15.69
CA GLU A 443 2.11 -36.87 16.22
C GLU A 443 3.25 -37.50 15.41
N LYS A 444 3.12 -38.79 15.07
CA LYS A 444 4.13 -39.49 14.27
C LYS A 444 4.14 -39.01 12.82
N GLU A 445 2.97 -38.87 12.21
CA GLU A 445 2.85 -38.38 10.83
C GLU A 445 3.46 -36.98 10.68
N LEU A 446 3.21 -36.09 11.63
CA LEU A 446 3.79 -34.75 11.65
C LEU A 446 5.30 -34.82 11.82
N LEU A 447 5.79 -35.58 12.81
CA LEU A 447 7.23 -35.76 13.03
C LEU A 447 7.95 -36.31 11.79
N ASP A 448 7.41 -37.36 11.17
CA ASP A 448 7.99 -37.98 9.98
C ASP A 448 7.98 -37.00 8.79
N SER A 449 6.88 -36.26 8.60
CA SER A 449 6.74 -35.26 7.53
C SER A 449 7.70 -34.08 7.71
N THR A 450 7.76 -33.49 8.91
CA THR A 450 8.65 -32.36 9.21
C THR A 450 10.12 -32.77 9.10
N THR A 451 10.47 -33.98 9.55
CA THR A 451 11.82 -34.54 9.40
C THR A 451 12.18 -34.71 7.92
N ALA A 452 11.27 -35.26 7.11
CA ALA A 452 11.48 -35.41 5.67
C ALA A 452 11.63 -34.07 4.94
N GLU A 453 10.90 -33.03 5.37
CA GLU A 453 11.02 -31.69 4.78
C GLU A 453 12.35 -31.01 5.16
N VAL A 454 12.84 -31.20 6.40
CA VAL A 454 14.18 -30.75 6.80
C VAL A 454 15.26 -31.39 5.92
N ASP A 455 15.14 -32.69 5.64
CA ASP A 455 16.06 -33.40 4.75
C ASP A 455 15.94 -32.89 3.29
N ALA A 456 14.72 -32.60 2.82
CA ALA A 456 14.49 -32.02 1.50
C ALA A 456 15.13 -30.63 1.35
N ILE A 457 15.03 -29.79 2.39
CA ILE A 457 15.68 -28.46 2.45
C ILE A 457 17.21 -28.61 2.38
N TYR A 458 17.79 -29.60 3.05
CA TYR A 458 19.24 -29.87 2.97
C TYR A 458 19.67 -30.21 1.54
N VAL A 459 18.98 -31.15 0.90
CA VAL A 459 19.25 -31.59 -0.48
C VAL A 459 19.15 -30.41 -1.44
N ALA A 460 18.13 -29.57 -1.26
CA ALA A 460 17.89 -28.36 -2.04
C ALA A 460 19.05 -27.35 -1.91
N LEU A 461 19.56 -27.11 -0.70
CA LEU A 461 20.71 -26.22 -0.46
C LEU A 461 22.00 -26.77 -1.10
N ARG A 462 22.25 -28.08 -0.99
CA ARG A 462 23.41 -28.74 -1.62
C ARG A 462 23.36 -28.68 -3.15
N ALA A 463 22.17 -28.79 -3.72
CA ALA A 463 21.96 -28.63 -5.15
C ALA A 463 22.39 -27.25 -5.64
N LEU A 464 21.96 -26.20 -4.93
CA LEU A 464 22.33 -24.82 -5.27
C LEU A 464 23.82 -24.52 -5.07
N GLU A 465 24.43 -24.99 -3.98
CA GLU A 465 25.87 -24.83 -3.74
C GLU A 465 26.67 -25.44 -4.89
N THR A 466 26.29 -26.65 -5.31
CA THR A 466 26.95 -27.37 -6.41
C THR A 466 26.76 -26.66 -7.75
N HIS A 467 25.55 -26.16 -8.03
CA HIS A 467 25.25 -25.42 -9.26
C HIS A 467 26.01 -24.08 -9.34
N LEU A 468 26.07 -23.35 -8.23
CA LEU A 468 26.80 -22.09 -8.13
C LEU A 468 28.31 -22.30 -8.31
N ALA A 469 28.86 -23.40 -7.77
CA ALA A 469 30.26 -23.78 -7.99
C ALA A 469 30.53 -24.11 -9.48
N LYS A 470 29.60 -24.78 -10.18
CA LYS A 470 29.69 -25.03 -11.63
C LYS A 470 29.68 -23.73 -12.43
N CYS A 471 28.78 -22.80 -12.10
CA CYS A 471 28.69 -21.48 -12.73
C CYS A 471 29.99 -20.67 -12.55
N LYS A 472 30.54 -20.64 -11.33
CA LYS A 472 31.86 -20.03 -11.04
C LYS A 472 32.97 -20.63 -11.91
N THR A 473 33.04 -21.95 -11.98
CA THR A 473 34.04 -22.66 -12.78
C THR A 473 33.92 -22.32 -14.28
N LYS A 474 32.70 -22.16 -14.79
CA LYS A 474 32.42 -21.75 -16.18
C LYS A 474 32.85 -20.30 -16.42
N ALA A 475 32.53 -19.38 -15.50
CA ALA A 475 32.92 -17.98 -15.60
C ALA A 475 34.45 -17.74 -15.57
N ILE A 476 35.20 -18.55 -14.82
CA ILE A 476 36.69 -18.48 -14.77
C ILE A 476 37.32 -18.73 -16.15
N ARG A 477 36.66 -19.49 -17.03
CA ARG A 477 37.14 -19.75 -18.40
C ARG A 477 36.94 -18.57 -19.37
N SER A 478 36.25 -17.51 -18.94
CA SER A 478 36.02 -16.32 -19.76
C SER A 478 37.26 -15.42 -19.84
N SER A 479 37.44 -14.76 -20.98
CA SER A 479 38.50 -13.78 -21.18
C SER A 479 37.93 -12.54 -21.88
N PHE A 480 38.70 -11.46 -21.92
CA PHE A 480 38.25 -10.23 -22.60
C PHE A 480 37.98 -10.43 -24.11
N TRP A 481 38.55 -11.49 -24.72
CA TRP A 481 38.29 -11.89 -26.10
C TRP A 481 37.14 -12.90 -26.23
N ASN A 482 36.80 -13.63 -25.17
CA ASN A 482 35.75 -14.64 -25.17
C ASN A 482 34.76 -14.44 -24.02
N LEU A 483 33.70 -13.67 -24.33
CA LEU A 483 32.59 -13.34 -23.43
C LEU A 483 31.54 -14.46 -23.33
N THR A 484 31.62 -15.47 -24.20
CA THR A 484 30.59 -16.50 -24.35
C THR A 484 30.42 -17.28 -23.06
N TYR A 485 31.51 -17.71 -22.43
CA TYR A 485 31.48 -18.42 -21.15
C TYR A 485 30.88 -17.60 -19.99
N LEU A 486 31.06 -16.27 -20.00
CA LEU A 486 30.50 -15.39 -18.97
C LEU A 486 29.00 -15.16 -19.18
N ARG A 487 28.56 -15.05 -20.45
CA ARG A 487 27.13 -15.00 -20.78
C ARG A 487 26.43 -16.31 -20.47
N GLU A 488 27.05 -17.43 -20.82
CA GLU A 488 26.54 -18.76 -20.50
C GLU A 488 26.50 -18.98 -18.99
N ALA A 489 27.51 -18.53 -18.22
CA ALA A 489 27.48 -18.63 -16.76
C ALA A 489 26.39 -17.74 -16.14
N LEU A 490 26.15 -16.53 -16.67
CA LEU A 490 25.05 -15.67 -16.25
C LEU A 490 23.68 -16.27 -16.59
N ALA A 491 23.53 -16.88 -17.77
CA ALA A 491 22.31 -17.59 -18.14
C ALA A 491 22.10 -18.84 -17.27
N ASP A 492 23.17 -19.62 -17.02
CA ASP A 492 23.11 -20.83 -16.21
C ASP A 492 22.70 -20.55 -14.76
N LEU A 493 22.95 -19.33 -14.24
CA LEU A 493 22.43 -18.94 -12.93
C LEU A 493 20.89 -18.96 -12.90
N GLU A 494 20.20 -18.77 -14.00
CA GLU A 494 18.73 -18.68 -14.03
C GLU A 494 18.06 -19.93 -14.62
N THR A 495 18.82 -20.87 -15.19
CA THR A 495 18.27 -22.07 -15.82
C THR A 495 18.00 -23.20 -14.82
N GLU A 496 16.94 -23.95 -15.09
CA GLU A 496 16.63 -25.18 -14.37
C GLU A 496 17.72 -26.23 -14.60
N PHE A 497 18.06 -26.97 -13.54
CA PHE A 497 19.06 -28.03 -13.61
C PHE A 497 18.61 -29.29 -12.87
N GLU A 498 19.18 -30.42 -13.27
CA GLU A 498 18.98 -31.70 -12.60
C GLU A 498 20.10 -31.92 -11.57
N PHE A 499 19.71 -32.26 -10.35
CA PHE A 499 20.61 -32.57 -9.25
C PHE A 499 20.46 -34.01 -8.84
N ASP A 500 21.54 -34.78 -8.96
CA ASP A 500 21.64 -36.11 -8.39
C ASP A 500 21.90 -35.99 -6.88
N THR A 501 20.94 -36.49 -6.10
CA THR A 501 21.00 -36.45 -4.63
C THR A 501 21.99 -37.44 -4.03
N GLY A 502 22.45 -38.44 -4.80
CA GLY A 502 23.30 -39.53 -4.32
C GLY A 502 22.58 -40.55 -3.44
N GLU A 503 21.28 -40.37 -3.18
CA GLU A 503 20.45 -41.31 -2.44
C GLU A 503 19.85 -42.35 -3.38
N ILE A 504 19.87 -43.62 -2.97
CA ILE A 504 19.24 -44.71 -3.73
C ILE A 504 17.73 -44.46 -3.79
N ASN A 505 17.16 -44.56 -4.99
CA ASN A 505 15.73 -44.38 -5.17
C ASN A 505 14.94 -45.44 -4.38
N LYS A 506 14.21 -45.02 -3.33
CA LYS A 506 13.47 -45.92 -2.42
C LYS A 506 12.36 -46.71 -3.12
N ASP A 507 11.87 -46.23 -4.27
CA ASP A 507 10.85 -46.92 -5.08
C ASP A 507 11.44 -48.10 -5.87
N GLU A 508 12.77 -48.16 -5.99
CA GLU A 508 13.50 -49.28 -6.58
C GLU A 508 14.39 -49.95 -5.53
N LEU A 509 13.81 -50.86 -4.75
CA LEU A 509 14.48 -51.63 -3.69
C LEU A 509 15.79 -52.36 -4.09
N PHE A 510 16.08 -52.46 -5.40
CA PHE A 510 17.32 -53.02 -5.97
C PHE A 510 17.87 -52.20 -7.16
N GLY A 511 17.46 -50.95 -7.33
CA GLY A 511 17.91 -50.07 -8.43
C GLY A 511 19.33 -49.56 -8.21
N GLN A 512 20.11 -49.44 -9.29
CA GLN A 512 21.43 -48.77 -9.28
C GLN A 512 21.30 -47.24 -9.45
N GLU A 513 20.08 -46.74 -9.65
CA GLU A 513 19.83 -45.33 -9.98
C GLU A 513 19.59 -44.50 -8.71
N THR A 514 20.32 -43.39 -8.63
CA THR A 514 20.20 -42.38 -7.59
C THR A 514 19.06 -41.42 -7.91
N LYS A 515 18.41 -40.86 -6.89
CA LYS A 515 17.27 -39.95 -7.06
C LYS A 515 17.74 -38.63 -7.67
N ILE A 516 17.19 -38.28 -8.83
CA ILE A 516 17.41 -37.00 -9.53
C ILE A 516 16.27 -36.04 -9.22
N VAL A 517 16.61 -34.83 -8.75
CA VAL A 517 15.66 -33.75 -8.44
C VAL A 517 15.87 -32.60 -9.42
N LYS A 518 14.77 -32.13 -10.03
CA LYS A 518 14.79 -30.95 -10.89
C LYS A 518 14.67 -29.69 -10.03
N VAL A 519 15.63 -28.78 -10.13
CA VAL A 519 15.74 -27.57 -9.30
C VAL A 519 15.63 -26.33 -10.19
N ASN A 520 14.71 -25.42 -9.84
CA ASN A 520 14.57 -24.12 -10.48
C ASN A 520 15.20 -23.02 -9.60
N PRO A 521 16.35 -22.44 -9.97
CA PRO A 521 17.06 -21.45 -9.13
C PRO A 521 16.30 -20.16 -8.84
N VAL A 522 15.39 -19.72 -9.72
CA VAL A 522 14.71 -18.42 -9.63
C VAL A 522 13.49 -18.50 -8.70
N GLY A 523 12.70 -19.57 -8.80
CA GLY A 523 11.58 -19.82 -7.87
C GLY A 523 12.03 -20.28 -6.48
N PHE A 524 13.27 -20.78 -6.39
CA PHE A 524 13.82 -21.41 -5.20
C PHE A 524 13.79 -20.54 -3.94
N GLU A 525 14.05 -19.24 -4.03
CA GLU A 525 14.16 -18.40 -2.82
C GLU A 525 12.81 -18.21 -2.12
N GLN A 526 11.75 -18.05 -2.90
CA GLN A 526 10.39 -17.95 -2.38
C GLN A 526 9.93 -19.30 -1.83
N ASP A 527 10.23 -20.38 -2.57
CA ASP A 527 9.92 -21.74 -2.15
C ASP A 527 10.65 -22.14 -0.87
N LEU A 528 11.94 -21.83 -0.74
CA LEU A 528 12.74 -22.14 0.44
C LEU A 528 12.29 -21.33 1.66
N THR A 529 11.96 -20.05 1.48
CA THR A 529 11.42 -19.21 2.56
C THR A 529 10.06 -19.74 3.05
N LYS A 530 9.21 -20.18 2.12
CA LYS A 530 7.91 -20.81 2.44
C LYS A 530 8.12 -22.12 3.19
N ARG A 531 8.96 -23.02 2.67
CA ARG A 531 9.29 -24.32 3.29
C ARG A 531 9.85 -24.15 4.70
N PHE A 532 10.77 -23.20 4.91
CA PHE A 532 11.29 -22.91 6.25
C PHE A 532 10.20 -22.45 7.21
N ARG A 533 9.27 -21.59 6.75
CA ARG A 533 8.16 -21.11 7.59
C ARG A 533 7.21 -22.25 7.98
N GLU A 534 6.76 -23.04 7.01
CA GLU A 534 5.87 -24.18 7.25
C GLU A 534 6.53 -25.21 8.17
N THR A 535 7.81 -25.53 7.91
CA THR A 535 8.61 -26.43 8.76
C THR A 535 8.75 -25.87 10.18
N GLN A 536 8.90 -24.55 10.34
CA GLN A 536 8.99 -23.92 11.66
C GLN A 536 7.66 -23.96 12.42
N GLU A 537 6.54 -23.75 11.73
CA GLU A 537 5.19 -23.85 12.30
C GLU A 537 4.93 -25.28 12.80
N ASP A 538 5.23 -26.28 11.98
CA ASP A 538 5.13 -27.69 12.36
C ASP A 538 6.05 -28.03 13.55
N TRP A 539 7.29 -27.51 13.55
CA TRP A 539 8.20 -27.69 14.68
C TRP A 539 7.68 -27.07 15.97
N ASN A 540 7.09 -25.89 15.89
CA ASN A 540 6.49 -25.24 17.04
C ASN A 540 5.30 -26.05 17.57
N LEU A 541 4.48 -26.63 16.69
CA LEU A 541 3.38 -27.51 17.07
C LEU A 541 3.90 -28.78 17.76
N LEU A 542 4.96 -29.41 17.25
CA LEU A 542 5.61 -30.55 17.91
C LEU A 542 6.18 -30.17 19.29
N LYS A 543 6.83 -29.01 19.43
CA LYS A 543 7.33 -28.52 20.73
C LYS A 543 6.19 -28.27 21.72
N GLN A 544 5.08 -27.68 21.27
CA GLN A 544 3.89 -27.51 22.10
C GLN A 544 3.31 -28.86 22.53
N ALA A 545 3.16 -29.80 21.59
CA ALA A 545 2.68 -31.15 21.89
C ALA A 545 3.57 -31.84 22.94
N LEU A 546 4.89 -31.68 22.84
CA LEU A 546 5.82 -32.22 23.84
C LEU A 546 5.63 -31.60 25.22
N ALA A 547 5.47 -30.27 25.30
CA ALA A 547 5.29 -29.57 26.56
C ALA A 547 4.02 -30.04 27.30
N VAL A 548 2.91 -30.22 26.58
CA VAL A 548 1.62 -30.56 27.19
C VAL A 548 1.51 -32.03 27.63
N LYS A 549 2.46 -32.90 27.25
CA LYS A 549 2.55 -34.26 27.83
C LYS A 549 2.78 -34.27 29.35
N SER A 550 3.17 -33.14 29.95
CA SER A 550 3.37 -33.00 31.40
C SER A 550 2.20 -32.37 32.16
N GLU A 551 1.30 -31.65 31.47
CA GLU A 551 0.19 -30.89 32.07
C GLU A 551 -1.11 -31.72 32.05
N LEU A 552 -1.98 -31.59 33.06
CA LEU A 552 -3.30 -32.24 33.07
C LEU A 552 -4.32 -31.43 32.25
N ALA A 553 -5.26 -32.10 31.58
CA ALA A 553 -6.28 -31.43 30.77
C ALA A 553 -7.10 -30.38 31.56
N GLU A 554 -7.36 -30.63 32.84
CA GLU A 554 -8.09 -29.73 33.75
C GLU A 554 -7.32 -28.43 34.04
N GLN A 555 -5.99 -28.47 34.01
CA GLN A 555 -5.13 -27.29 34.17
C GLN A 555 -5.07 -26.50 32.87
N ALA A 556 -5.00 -27.21 31.74
CA ALA A 556 -4.94 -26.61 30.42
C ALA A 556 -6.27 -26.00 29.95
N PHE A 557 -7.41 -26.53 30.44
CA PHE A 557 -8.77 -26.04 30.15
C PHE A 557 -9.61 -25.97 31.44
N PRO A 558 -9.38 -24.96 32.28
CA PRO A 558 -9.98 -24.87 33.61
C PRO A 558 -11.44 -24.40 33.56
N HIS A 559 -12.26 -24.92 34.47
CA HIS A 559 -13.67 -24.54 34.62
C HIS A 559 -13.88 -23.06 35.03
N ARG A 560 -12.85 -22.43 35.60
CA ARG A 560 -12.89 -21.05 36.12
C ARG A 560 -13.49 -20.05 35.12
N LYS A 561 -13.16 -20.18 33.85
CA LYS A 561 -13.58 -19.21 32.83
C LYS A 561 -15.07 -19.34 32.51
N LEU A 562 -15.60 -20.56 32.51
CA LEU A 562 -17.04 -20.79 32.48
C LEU A 562 -17.75 -20.20 33.72
N ASP A 563 -17.16 -20.35 34.91
CA ASP A 563 -17.72 -19.76 36.14
C ASP A 563 -17.78 -18.22 36.05
N GLU A 564 -16.75 -17.59 35.47
CA GLU A 564 -16.70 -16.15 35.20
C GLU A 564 -17.82 -15.74 34.21
N LEU A 565 -18.08 -16.52 33.17
CA LEU A 565 -19.17 -16.28 32.21
C LEU A 565 -20.56 -16.43 32.85
N PHE A 566 -20.77 -17.42 33.72
CA PHE A 566 -22.02 -17.54 34.49
C PHE A 566 -22.25 -16.31 35.38
N ALA A 567 -21.21 -15.83 36.07
CA ALA A 567 -21.30 -14.64 36.91
C ALA A 567 -21.66 -13.38 36.11
N ILE A 568 -21.13 -13.23 34.88
CA ILE A 568 -21.49 -12.14 33.97
C ILE A 568 -22.98 -12.26 33.58
N CYS A 569 -23.43 -13.46 33.23
CA CYS A 569 -24.82 -13.69 32.86
C CYS A 569 -25.78 -13.37 34.01
N ASP A 570 -25.47 -13.80 35.23
CA ASP A 570 -26.25 -13.50 36.43
C ASP A 570 -26.33 -12.00 36.71
N THR A 571 -25.19 -11.30 36.61
CA THR A 571 -25.11 -9.85 36.88
C THR A 571 -25.94 -9.04 35.89
N GLN A 572 -25.99 -9.48 34.63
CA GLN A 572 -26.68 -8.77 33.53
C GLN A 572 -28.07 -9.35 33.23
N SER A 573 -28.56 -10.29 34.04
CA SER A 573 -29.83 -11.00 33.84
C SER A 573 -29.94 -11.69 32.46
N ILE A 574 -28.82 -12.16 31.92
CA ILE A 574 -28.76 -12.94 30.67
C ILE A 574 -29.06 -14.42 31.00
N PRO A 575 -30.01 -15.06 30.30
CA PRO A 575 -30.34 -16.47 30.55
C PRO A 575 -29.14 -17.41 30.30
N HIS A 576 -28.94 -18.40 31.17
CA HIS A 576 -27.81 -19.34 31.07
C HIS A 576 -27.81 -20.22 29.81
N GLN A 577 -28.91 -20.29 29.07
CA GLN A 577 -28.99 -21.05 27.82
C GLN A 577 -27.96 -20.60 26.78
N TRP A 578 -27.51 -19.34 26.82
CA TRP A 578 -26.46 -18.82 25.94
C TRP A 578 -25.10 -19.50 26.16
N LEU A 579 -24.90 -20.09 27.34
CA LEU A 579 -23.73 -20.88 27.70
C LEU A 579 -23.92 -22.39 27.48
N SER A 580 -25.11 -22.85 27.08
CA SER A 580 -25.44 -24.29 26.99
C SER A 580 -24.57 -25.08 26.01
N LYS A 581 -23.97 -24.41 25.02
CA LYS A 581 -23.06 -25.01 24.05
C LYS A 581 -21.61 -25.07 24.55
N HIS A 582 -21.31 -24.51 25.72
CA HIS A 582 -19.96 -24.54 26.25
C HIS A 582 -19.55 -25.99 26.49
N PRO A 583 -18.32 -26.42 26.13
CA PRO A 583 -17.89 -27.81 26.27
C PRO A 583 -18.00 -28.37 27.70
N LEU A 584 -17.93 -27.48 28.70
CA LEU A 584 -18.06 -27.80 30.12
C LEU A 584 -19.39 -27.32 30.75
N ALA A 585 -20.41 -26.98 29.95
CA ALA A 585 -21.73 -26.59 30.49
C ALA A 585 -22.57 -27.79 30.99
N GLY A 586 -21.99 -28.99 31.04
CA GLY A 586 -22.69 -30.22 31.38
C GLY A 586 -22.85 -30.42 32.89
N ASP A 587 -23.27 -31.64 33.23
CA ASP A 587 -23.06 -32.13 34.60
C ASP A 587 -21.62 -32.60 34.78
N ARG A 588 -21.21 -32.78 36.04
CA ARG A 588 -19.85 -33.26 36.38
C ARG A 588 -19.44 -34.52 35.60
N ALA A 589 -20.39 -35.42 35.30
CA ALA A 589 -20.12 -36.63 34.54
C ALA A 589 -19.82 -36.36 33.06
N SER A 590 -20.47 -35.36 32.46
CA SER A 590 -20.16 -34.87 31.11
C SER A 590 -18.79 -34.21 31.06
N ASP A 591 -18.44 -33.38 32.04
CA ASP A 591 -17.13 -32.71 32.11
C ASP A 591 -16.00 -33.72 32.28
N GLU A 592 -16.18 -34.71 33.17
CA GLU A 592 -15.23 -35.81 33.37
C GLU A 592 -14.96 -36.58 32.06
N ARG A 593 -15.97 -36.76 31.19
CA ARG A 593 -15.78 -37.40 29.87
C ARG A 593 -14.96 -36.53 28.91
N VAL A 594 -15.16 -35.20 28.94
CA VAL A 594 -14.37 -34.26 28.11
C VAL A 594 -12.91 -34.33 28.56
N TYR A 595 -12.65 -34.25 29.86
CA TYR A 595 -11.30 -34.34 30.41
C TYR A 595 -10.67 -35.72 30.20
N GLU A 596 -11.41 -36.81 30.33
CA GLU A 596 -10.91 -38.17 30.06
C GLU A 596 -10.52 -38.34 28.58
N LYS A 597 -11.35 -37.83 27.66
CA LYS A 597 -11.04 -37.82 26.23
C LYS A 597 -9.77 -37.01 25.94
N LEU A 598 -9.66 -35.81 26.49
CA LEU A 598 -8.49 -34.96 26.35
C LEU A 598 -7.24 -35.62 26.93
N ASN A 599 -7.29 -36.16 28.14
CA ASN A 599 -6.17 -36.88 28.76
C ASN A 599 -5.75 -38.13 27.97
N THR A 600 -6.73 -38.84 27.37
CA THR A 600 -6.44 -39.99 26.51
C THR A 600 -5.70 -39.58 25.23
N LEU A 601 -6.14 -38.49 24.58
CA LEU A 601 -5.45 -37.92 23.43
C LEU A 601 -4.05 -37.46 23.83
N ARG A 602 -3.91 -36.70 24.91
CA ARG A 602 -2.65 -36.18 25.43
C ARG A 602 -1.56 -37.24 25.59
N LEU A 603 -1.93 -38.44 26.06
CA LEU A 603 -1.00 -39.55 26.28
C LEU A 603 -0.70 -40.36 25.02
N ARG A 604 -1.64 -40.44 24.07
CA ARG A 604 -1.49 -41.27 22.85
C ARG A 604 -0.96 -40.49 21.66
N ASP A 605 -1.43 -39.26 21.49
CA ASP A 605 -1.18 -38.39 20.35
C ASP A 605 -1.31 -36.92 20.81
N ALA A 606 -0.17 -36.37 21.24
CA ALA A 606 -0.16 -35.04 21.85
C ALA A 606 -0.45 -33.91 20.84
N VAL A 607 -0.22 -34.13 19.54
CA VAL A 607 -0.55 -33.17 18.49
C VAL A 607 -2.07 -33.06 18.35
N THR A 608 -2.77 -34.19 18.20
CA THR A 608 -4.23 -34.21 18.14
C THR A 608 -4.86 -33.60 19.40
N TYR A 609 -4.23 -33.79 20.56
CA TYR A 609 -4.66 -33.11 21.79
C TYR A 609 -4.54 -31.58 21.70
N VAL A 610 -3.40 -31.04 21.23
CA VAL A 610 -3.19 -29.59 21.11
C VAL A 610 -4.20 -28.98 20.13
N GLU A 611 -4.42 -29.61 18.98
CA GLU A 611 -5.41 -29.18 17.98
C GLU A 611 -6.83 -29.18 18.57
N HIS A 612 -7.21 -30.24 19.30
CA HIS A 612 -8.53 -30.32 19.93
C HIS A 612 -8.70 -29.30 21.05
N LEU A 613 -7.67 -29.08 21.88
CA LEU A 613 -7.67 -28.06 22.93
C LEU A 613 -7.80 -26.65 22.35
N GLN A 614 -7.12 -26.35 21.24
CA GLN A 614 -7.26 -25.07 20.54
C GLN A 614 -8.67 -24.86 19.98
N THR A 615 -9.30 -25.93 19.48
CA THR A 615 -10.69 -25.89 19.02
C THR A 615 -11.62 -25.51 20.19
N LEU A 616 -11.50 -26.18 21.33
CA LEU A 616 -12.31 -25.88 22.52
C LEU A 616 -12.09 -24.45 23.05
N ARG A 617 -10.84 -23.97 23.03
CA ARG A 617 -10.52 -22.58 23.40
C ARG A 617 -11.12 -21.57 22.43
N THR A 618 -11.12 -21.87 21.14
CA THR A 618 -11.76 -21.01 20.12
C THR A 618 -13.26 -20.95 20.34
N GLU A 619 -13.92 -22.09 20.57
CA GLU A 619 -15.35 -22.16 20.88
C GLU A 619 -15.71 -21.39 22.16
N GLU A 620 -14.90 -21.51 23.23
CA GLU A 620 -15.06 -20.73 24.47
C GLU A 620 -14.88 -19.22 24.20
N MET A 621 -13.87 -18.82 23.41
CA MET A 621 -13.65 -17.42 23.05
C MET A 621 -14.78 -16.83 22.20
N GLU A 622 -15.31 -17.58 21.23
CA GLU A 622 -16.46 -17.15 20.43
C GLU A 622 -17.71 -16.95 21.30
N MET A 623 -17.92 -17.85 22.27
CA MET A 623 -19.00 -17.74 23.23
C MET A 623 -18.84 -16.54 24.16
N GLU A 624 -17.64 -16.35 24.72
CA GLU A 624 -17.28 -15.19 25.54
C GLU A 624 -17.51 -13.88 24.78
N ALA A 625 -17.05 -13.80 23.52
CA ALA A 625 -17.30 -12.64 22.66
C ALA A 625 -18.80 -12.42 22.42
N GLY A 626 -19.57 -13.48 22.19
CA GLY A 626 -21.02 -13.42 22.02
C GLY A 626 -21.74 -12.90 23.27
N ILE A 627 -21.36 -13.35 24.47
CA ILE A 627 -21.90 -12.83 25.74
C ILE A 627 -21.54 -11.35 25.91
N HIS A 628 -20.29 -10.97 25.66
CA HIS A 628 -19.89 -9.56 25.75
C HIS A 628 -20.62 -8.66 24.76
N GLN A 629 -20.91 -9.15 23.55
CA GLN A 629 -21.75 -8.44 22.57
C GLN A 629 -23.17 -8.23 23.09
N ILE A 630 -23.79 -9.26 23.69
CA ILE A 630 -25.11 -9.12 24.33
C ILE A 630 -25.05 -8.08 25.46
N VAL A 631 -24.04 -8.14 26.32
CA VAL A 631 -23.87 -7.16 27.42
C VAL A 631 -23.75 -5.74 26.86
N ALA A 632 -22.93 -5.52 25.83
CA ALA A 632 -22.77 -4.22 25.21
C ALA A 632 -24.09 -3.72 24.59
N ALA A 633 -24.84 -4.59 23.92
CA ALA A 633 -26.14 -4.27 23.36
C ALA A 633 -27.15 -3.84 24.45
N LEU A 634 -27.18 -4.54 25.59
CA LEU A 634 -28.03 -4.18 26.72
C LEU A 634 -27.62 -2.85 27.36
N GLN A 635 -26.31 -2.61 27.50
CA GLN A 635 -25.79 -1.33 27.98
C GLN A 635 -26.12 -0.17 27.02
N GLU A 636 -26.10 -0.38 25.71
CA GLU A 636 -26.50 0.65 24.73
C GLU A 636 -27.96 1.08 24.93
N VAL A 637 -28.86 0.11 25.14
CA VAL A 637 -30.27 0.39 25.43
C VAL A 637 -30.41 1.14 26.75
N GLN A 638 -29.73 0.67 27.81
CA GLN A 638 -29.81 1.28 29.13
C GLN A 638 -29.28 2.73 29.15
N THR A 639 -28.19 3.00 28.44
CA THR A 639 -27.60 4.34 28.33
C THR A 639 -28.38 5.27 27.42
N SER A 640 -29.07 4.72 26.40
CA SER A 640 -29.93 5.51 25.51
C SER A 640 -31.28 5.86 26.13
N ARG A 641 -31.70 5.16 27.19
CA ARG A 641 -32.97 5.39 27.87
C ARG A 641 -33.05 6.83 28.39
N ILE A 642 -34.16 7.51 28.06
CA ILE A 642 -34.44 8.88 28.48
C ILE A 642 -35.70 8.94 29.34
N GLU A 643 -35.82 9.97 30.16
CA GLU A 643 -37.07 10.31 30.82
C GLU A 643 -37.85 11.31 29.96
N ILE A 644 -39.15 11.08 29.75
CA ILE A 644 -39.99 12.04 29.03
C ILE A 644 -40.39 13.17 29.99
N PRO A 645 -40.01 14.43 29.71
CA PRO A 645 -40.51 15.57 30.46
C PRO A 645 -41.97 15.85 30.13
N GLU A 646 -42.74 16.41 31.07
CA GLU A 646 -44.07 16.93 30.75
C GLU A 646 -43.96 18.12 29.77
N LEU A 647 -44.52 17.97 28.57
CA LEU A 647 -44.51 19.00 27.53
C LEU A 647 -45.88 19.71 27.51
N GLN A 648 -45.89 21.02 27.73
CA GLN A 648 -47.12 21.84 27.72
C GLN A 648 -47.52 22.24 26.28
N THR A 649 -47.75 21.27 25.41
CA THR A 649 -48.13 21.50 24.00
C THR A 649 -48.97 20.37 23.45
N VAL A 650 -49.86 20.70 22.51
CA VAL A 650 -50.64 19.70 21.76
C VAL A 650 -49.83 19.31 20.52
N ILE A 651 -49.66 18.00 20.30
CA ILE A 651 -48.94 17.44 19.14
C ILE A 651 -49.97 16.78 18.22
N GLU A 652 -49.97 17.16 16.94
CA GLU A 652 -50.97 16.69 15.97
C GLU A 652 -50.53 15.40 15.26
N ASP A 653 -49.26 15.31 14.86
CA ASP A 653 -48.71 14.13 14.16
C ASP A 653 -48.18 13.11 15.18
N PRO A 654 -48.71 11.87 15.20
CA PRO A 654 -48.18 10.79 16.06
C PRO A 654 -46.69 10.50 15.85
N ASN A 655 -46.12 10.83 14.69
CA ASN A 655 -44.70 10.66 14.39
C ASN A 655 -43.83 11.77 14.97
N ASP A 656 -44.40 12.90 15.39
CA ASP A 656 -43.69 13.95 16.12
C ASP A 656 -43.86 13.80 17.65
N ASP A 657 -44.76 12.91 18.11
CA ASP A 657 -45.09 12.73 19.51
C ASP A 657 -44.05 11.83 20.24
N PRO A 658 -43.22 12.40 21.15
CA PRO A 658 -42.26 11.63 21.91
C PRO A 658 -42.92 10.58 22.81
N ALA A 659 -44.16 10.78 23.29
CA ALA A 659 -44.86 9.79 24.10
C ALA A 659 -45.26 8.54 23.29
N VAL A 660 -45.53 8.68 21.99
CA VAL A 660 -45.77 7.53 21.11
C VAL A 660 -44.46 6.79 20.84
N THR A 661 -43.40 7.51 20.48
CA THR A 661 -42.07 6.92 20.21
C THR A 661 -41.51 6.21 21.44
N PHE A 662 -41.61 6.81 22.62
CA PHE A 662 -41.18 6.21 23.87
C PHE A 662 -41.97 4.95 24.22
N ARG A 663 -43.32 4.98 24.12
CA ARG A 663 -44.13 3.77 24.36
C ARG A 663 -43.72 2.62 23.45
N ARG A 664 -43.43 2.90 22.18
CA ARG A 664 -42.90 1.89 21.24
C ARG A 664 -41.53 1.38 21.67
N ALA A 665 -40.62 2.26 22.12
CA ALA A 665 -39.32 1.86 22.64
C ALA A 665 -39.44 0.96 23.88
N THR A 666 -40.31 1.31 24.83
CA THR A 666 -40.56 0.48 26.03
C THR A 666 -41.21 -0.86 25.70
N GLN A 667 -42.15 -0.92 24.75
CA GLN A 667 -42.71 -2.19 24.26
C GLN A 667 -41.64 -3.08 23.62
N GLU A 668 -40.73 -2.49 22.84
CA GLU A 668 -39.61 -3.23 22.24
C GLU A 668 -38.55 -3.62 23.30
N GLU A 669 -38.37 -2.86 24.38
CA GLU A 669 -37.56 -3.32 25.54
C GLU A 669 -38.15 -4.54 26.23
N GLU A 670 -39.48 -4.57 26.42
CA GLU A 670 -40.17 -5.75 26.95
C GLU A 670 -40.01 -6.94 25.98
N GLU A 671 -40.10 -6.69 24.67
CA GLU A 671 -39.80 -7.68 23.63
C GLU A 671 -38.35 -8.17 23.74
N LEU A 672 -37.37 -7.28 23.95
CA LEU A 672 -35.95 -7.62 24.09
C LEU A 672 -35.72 -8.59 25.25
N GLN A 673 -36.37 -8.37 26.40
CA GLN A 673 -36.30 -9.28 27.54
C GLN A 673 -36.88 -10.66 27.20
N SER A 674 -38.02 -10.71 26.50
CA SER A 674 -38.59 -11.97 26.04
C SER A 674 -37.71 -12.67 25.00
N ARG A 675 -37.04 -11.90 24.13
CA ARG A 675 -36.21 -12.41 23.04
C ARG A 675 -34.85 -12.91 23.54
N LEU A 676 -34.27 -12.28 24.56
CA LEU A 676 -33.09 -12.79 25.27
C LEU A 676 -33.29 -14.22 25.80
N ALA A 677 -34.52 -14.56 26.21
CA ALA A 677 -34.89 -15.89 26.69
C ALA A 677 -35.25 -16.89 25.58
N ALA A 678 -35.47 -16.45 24.33
CA ALA A 678 -35.94 -17.33 23.26
C ALA A 678 -35.06 -17.35 22.00
N ALA A 679 -34.11 -16.42 21.87
CA ALA A 679 -33.27 -16.30 20.69
C ALA A 679 -32.09 -17.30 20.73
N ASP A 680 -31.72 -17.75 19.53
CA ASP A 680 -30.61 -18.66 19.31
C ASP A 680 -29.33 -17.95 18.82
N THR A 681 -29.42 -16.65 18.46
CA THR A 681 -28.32 -15.89 17.85
C THR A 681 -28.14 -14.49 18.43
N VAL A 682 -26.87 -14.10 18.65
CA VAL A 682 -26.49 -12.78 19.20
C VAL A 682 -26.94 -11.63 18.28
N ALA A 683 -26.87 -11.84 16.96
CA ALA A 683 -27.23 -10.83 15.97
C ALA A 683 -28.68 -10.34 16.09
N GLU A 684 -29.63 -11.22 16.44
CA GLU A 684 -31.02 -10.82 16.65
C GLU A 684 -31.18 -9.86 17.84
N ILE A 685 -30.44 -10.11 18.92
CA ILE A 685 -30.43 -9.26 20.12
C ILE A 685 -29.82 -7.90 19.80
N GLU A 686 -28.70 -7.87 19.07
CA GLU A 686 -28.06 -6.62 18.67
C GLU A 686 -28.95 -5.75 17.77
N VAL A 687 -29.61 -6.36 16.78
CA VAL A 687 -30.51 -5.63 15.87
C VAL A 687 -31.66 -5.00 16.64
N LEU A 688 -32.24 -5.75 17.59
CA LEU A 688 -33.33 -5.26 18.43
C LEU A 688 -32.85 -4.15 19.38
N ALA A 689 -31.70 -4.33 20.03
CA ALA A 689 -31.09 -3.33 20.91
C ALA A 689 -30.75 -2.01 20.19
N ARG A 690 -30.19 -2.10 18.98
CA ARG A 690 -29.93 -0.92 18.13
C ARG A 690 -31.21 -0.19 17.76
N ARG A 691 -32.25 -0.93 17.35
CA ARG A 691 -33.56 -0.36 17.02
C ARG A 691 -34.17 0.39 18.20
N ILE A 692 -34.12 -0.18 19.40
CA ILE A 692 -34.60 0.46 20.64
C ILE A 692 -33.81 1.74 20.93
N SER A 693 -32.48 1.67 20.85
CA SER A 693 -31.58 2.80 21.09
C SER A 693 -31.84 3.95 20.11
N GLU A 694 -32.05 3.65 18.82
CA GLU A 694 -32.45 4.63 17.81
C GLU A 694 -33.82 5.27 18.11
N ARG A 695 -34.78 4.51 18.63
CA ARG A 695 -36.08 5.06 19.05
C ARG A 695 -35.93 6.03 20.21
N TYR A 696 -35.12 5.72 21.22
CA TYR A 696 -34.87 6.68 22.29
C TYR A 696 -34.15 7.94 21.81
N ARG A 697 -33.15 7.80 20.93
CA ARG A 697 -32.48 8.96 20.30
C ARG A 697 -33.48 9.79 19.49
N THR A 698 -34.41 9.15 18.79
CA THR A 698 -35.48 9.84 18.04
C THR A 698 -36.43 10.57 18.99
N CYS A 699 -36.81 9.94 20.10
CA CYS A 699 -37.63 10.55 21.14
C CYS A 699 -36.94 11.79 21.76
N ALA A 700 -35.63 11.72 22.04
CA ALA A 700 -34.85 12.85 22.52
C ALA A 700 -34.86 14.03 21.51
N LYS A 701 -34.66 13.73 20.23
CA LYS A 701 -34.73 14.74 19.15
C LYS A 701 -36.12 15.37 19.05
N GLN A 702 -37.19 14.58 19.18
CA GLN A 702 -38.57 15.08 19.18
C GLN A 702 -38.80 16.03 20.36
N ILE A 703 -38.37 15.65 21.58
CA ILE A 703 -38.46 16.51 22.78
C ILE A 703 -37.75 17.84 22.55
N ASP A 704 -36.51 17.82 22.04
CA ASP A 704 -35.74 19.04 21.77
C ASP A 704 -36.38 19.92 20.70
N LEU A 705 -36.88 19.29 19.63
CA LEU A 705 -37.57 19.99 18.53
C LEU A 705 -38.84 20.67 19.03
N ILE A 706 -39.60 20.01 19.90
CA ILE A 706 -40.79 20.57 20.54
C ILE A 706 -40.43 21.70 21.50
N ARG A 707 -39.41 21.54 22.36
CA ARG A 707 -38.93 22.61 23.26
C ARG A 707 -38.54 23.86 22.48
N ARG A 708 -37.76 23.71 21.41
CA ARG A 708 -37.41 24.83 20.53
C ARG A 708 -38.63 25.43 19.84
N ALA A 709 -39.65 24.64 19.54
CA ALA A 709 -40.88 25.17 18.96
C ALA A 709 -41.68 25.98 20.00
N ILE A 710 -41.75 25.52 21.26
CA ILE A 710 -42.35 26.29 22.36
C ILE A 710 -41.61 27.63 22.53
N ASP A 711 -40.28 27.61 22.55
CA ASP A 711 -39.46 28.81 22.79
C ASP A 711 -39.47 29.81 21.62
N HIS A 712 -39.74 29.37 20.39
CA HIS A 712 -39.52 30.19 19.20
C HIS A 712 -40.73 30.37 18.27
N ALA A 713 -41.85 29.68 18.48
CA ALA A 713 -43.03 29.81 17.60
C ALA A 713 -43.54 31.27 17.53
N GLU A 714 -43.62 31.96 18.67
CA GLU A 714 -44.04 33.38 18.71
C GLU A 714 -43.09 34.27 17.92
N LYS A 715 -41.79 34.04 18.06
CA LYS A 715 -40.76 34.79 17.34
C LYS A 715 -40.84 34.53 15.83
N SER A 716 -40.97 33.28 15.39
CA SER A 716 -41.13 32.94 13.97
C SER A 716 -42.35 33.60 13.35
N ILE A 717 -43.47 33.69 14.09
CA ILE A 717 -44.68 34.39 13.63
C ILE A 717 -44.44 35.90 13.54
N ALA A 718 -43.74 36.50 14.52
CA ALA A 718 -43.38 37.91 14.49
C ALA A 718 -42.44 38.26 13.32
N ASP A 719 -41.46 37.40 13.04
CA ASP A 719 -40.56 37.54 11.90
C ASP A 719 -41.34 37.45 10.58
N ALA A 720 -42.25 36.48 10.45
CA ALA A 720 -43.11 36.34 9.26
C ALA A 720 -44.02 37.57 9.06
N ARG A 721 -44.58 38.15 10.13
CA ARG A 721 -45.35 39.42 10.06
C ARG A 721 -44.52 40.58 9.56
N THR A 722 -43.29 40.71 10.05
CA THR A 722 -42.37 41.78 9.64
C THR A 722 -42.05 41.69 8.14
N ILE A 723 -41.82 40.47 7.64
CA ILE A 723 -41.57 40.25 6.21
C ILE A 723 -42.85 40.50 5.39
N TYR A 724 -44.03 40.10 5.88
CA TYR A 724 -45.30 40.39 5.23
C TYR A 724 -45.51 41.90 5.01
N GLU A 725 -45.30 42.72 6.06
CA GLU A 725 -45.41 44.18 5.97
C GLU A 725 -44.45 44.75 4.91
N ARG A 726 -43.18 44.34 4.96
CA ARG A 726 -42.16 44.75 4.00
C ARG A 726 -42.51 44.33 2.57
N THR A 727 -43.07 43.14 2.39
CA THR A 727 -43.51 42.62 1.09
C THR A 727 -44.63 43.48 0.51
N GLY A 728 -45.57 43.95 1.35
CA GLY A 728 -46.63 44.88 0.95
C GLY A 728 -46.11 46.22 0.42
N ASP A 729 -45.05 46.77 1.02
CA ASP A 729 -44.39 47.97 0.54
C ASP A 729 -43.72 47.77 -0.82
N ILE A 730 -43.02 46.64 -1.01
CA ILE A 730 -42.36 46.30 -2.28
C ILE A 730 -43.40 46.09 -3.38
N ARG A 731 -44.51 45.39 -3.08
CA ARG A 731 -45.65 45.22 -3.98
C ARG A 731 -46.18 46.56 -4.47
N SER A 732 -46.43 47.49 -3.55
CA SER A 732 -46.95 48.83 -3.87
C SER A 732 -46.00 49.60 -4.78
N LYS A 733 -44.68 49.52 -4.52
CA LYS A 733 -43.65 50.10 -5.40
C LYS A 733 -43.65 49.45 -6.79
N ALA A 734 -43.76 48.12 -6.86
CA ALA A 734 -43.79 47.41 -8.14
C ALA A 734 -45.00 47.79 -8.99
N GLN A 735 -46.19 47.92 -8.39
CA GLN A 735 -47.40 48.38 -9.07
C GLN A 735 -47.29 49.82 -9.59
N ILE A 736 -46.77 50.74 -8.76
CA ILE A 736 -46.53 52.13 -9.18
C ILE A 736 -45.56 52.16 -10.38
N ARG A 737 -44.43 51.45 -10.28
CA ARG A 737 -43.42 51.40 -11.34
C ARG A 737 -43.97 50.79 -12.63
N GLU A 738 -44.74 49.71 -12.55
CA GLU A 738 -45.40 49.13 -13.72
C GLU A 738 -46.32 50.15 -14.41
N THR A 739 -47.16 50.84 -13.65
CA THR A 739 -48.10 51.83 -14.20
C THR A 739 -47.38 53.02 -14.83
N GLU A 740 -46.24 53.45 -14.28
CA GLU A 740 -45.38 54.48 -14.87
C GLU A 740 -44.71 54.00 -16.16
N THR A 741 -44.13 52.79 -16.14
CA THR A 741 -43.37 52.23 -17.26
C THR A 741 -44.28 51.89 -18.45
N VAL A 742 -45.48 51.36 -18.25
CA VAL A 742 -46.43 51.05 -19.34
C VAL A 742 -46.85 52.31 -20.13
N ARG A 743 -46.86 53.48 -19.49
CA ARG A 743 -47.13 54.76 -20.19
C ARG A 743 -46.00 55.20 -21.13
N VAL A 744 -44.81 54.60 -20.98
CA VAL A 744 -43.59 54.98 -21.70
C VAL A 744 -43.12 53.86 -22.64
N HIS A 745 -43.37 52.59 -22.32
CA HIS A 745 -42.81 51.43 -23.02
C HIS A 745 -43.89 50.44 -23.48
N THR A 746 -43.86 50.00 -24.75
CA THR A 746 -44.83 49.03 -25.32
C THR A 746 -44.54 47.55 -25.00
N GLY A 747 -43.41 47.25 -24.33
CA GLY A 747 -42.94 45.89 -24.04
C GLY A 747 -42.85 45.52 -22.55
N CYS A 748 -43.46 46.31 -21.65
CA CYS A 748 -43.41 46.05 -20.22
C CYS A 748 -44.20 44.77 -19.85
N ARG A 749 -43.52 43.76 -19.31
CA ARG A 749 -44.12 42.50 -18.83
C ARG A 749 -44.09 42.37 -17.30
N ALA A 750 -43.97 43.50 -16.59
CA ALA A 750 -43.90 43.50 -15.13
C ALA A 750 -45.18 42.95 -14.46
N ALA A 751 -46.34 43.08 -15.10
CA ALA A 751 -47.63 42.58 -14.59
C ALA A 751 -47.63 41.07 -14.32
N GLU A 752 -46.94 40.24 -15.12
CA GLU A 752 -46.85 38.79 -14.91
C GLU A 752 -46.11 38.47 -13.60
N SER A 753 -44.95 39.10 -13.38
CA SER A 753 -44.17 38.91 -12.14
C SER A 753 -44.87 39.48 -10.91
N ILE A 754 -45.71 40.52 -11.07
CA ILE A 754 -46.58 41.03 -9.99
C ILE A 754 -47.68 40.01 -9.67
N ALA A 755 -48.30 39.38 -10.67
CA ALA A 755 -49.34 38.37 -10.43
C ALA A 755 -48.77 37.12 -9.72
N ASP A 756 -47.57 36.67 -10.08
CA ASP A 756 -46.87 35.57 -9.40
C ASP A 756 -46.53 35.92 -7.95
N GLY A 757 -46.09 37.17 -7.72
CA GLY A 757 -45.84 37.71 -6.38
C GLY A 757 -47.12 37.77 -5.54
N ASP A 758 -48.24 38.21 -6.11
CA ASP A 758 -49.54 38.29 -5.44
C ASP A 758 -50.04 36.91 -5.02
N LYS A 759 -49.90 35.89 -5.87
CA LYS A 759 -50.26 34.51 -5.55
C LYS A 759 -49.43 33.96 -4.37
N SER A 760 -48.13 34.24 -4.36
CA SER A 760 -47.23 33.83 -3.29
C SER A 760 -47.54 34.56 -1.98
N LEU A 761 -47.86 35.86 -2.06
CA LEU A 761 -48.30 36.67 -0.93
C LEU A 761 -49.59 36.14 -0.32
N GLU A 762 -50.60 35.81 -1.14
CA GLU A 762 -51.87 35.22 -0.67
C GLU A 762 -51.63 33.88 0.04
N SER A 763 -50.88 32.97 -0.57
CA SER A 763 -50.49 31.68 0.03
C SER A 763 -49.74 31.86 1.38
N GLY A 764 -48.85 32.85 1.45
CA GLY A 764 -48.15 33.23 2.67
C GLY A 764 -49.09 33.74 3.75
N THR A 765 -50.08 34.58 3.41
CA THR A 765 -51.07 35.09 4.38
C THR A 765 -51.94 33.99 4.98
N VAL A 766 -52.36 33.01 4.16
CA VAL A 766 -53.09 31.83 4.65
C VAL A 766 -52.22 31.06 5.64
N SER A 767 -50.96 30.79 5.29
CA SER A 767 -50.03 30.06 6.15
C SER A 767 -49.72 30.80 7.46
N LEU A 768 -49.65 32.14 7.43
CA LEU A 768 -49.47 32.97 8.62
C LEU A 768 -50.71 32.94 9.52
N SER A 769 -51.92 33.03 8.95
CA SER A 769 -53.17 32.90 9.71
C SER A 769 -53.29 31.52 10.37
N GLU A 770 -52.91 30.46 9.65
CA GLU A 770 -52.87 29.11 10.22
C GLU A 770 -51.84 29.01 11.37
N ALA A 771 -50.67 29.64 11.23
CA ALA A 771 -49.65 29.68 12.27
C ALA A 771 -50.18 30.33 13.56
N GLU A 772 -50.86 31.48 13.43
CA GLU A 772 -51.47 32.19 14.55
C GLU A 772 -52.58 31.40 15.22
N GLN A 773 -53.44 30.74 14.43
CA GLN A 773 -54.49 29.88 14.97
C GLN A 773 -53.89 28.70 15.74
N ARG A 774 -52.91 28.01 15.15
CA ARG A 774 -52.23 26.87 15.79
C ARG A 774 -51.51 27.28 17.08
N LEU A 775 -50.93 28.48 17.14
CA LEU A 775 -50.34 29.01 18.37
C LEU A 775 -51.40 29.19 19.48
N ARG A 776 -52.58 29.74 19.16
CA ARG A 776 -53.69 29.90 20.14
C ARG A 776 -54.21 28.56 20.67
N GLU A 777 -54.11 27.51 19.86
CA GLU A 777 -54.47 26.13 20.23
C GLU A 777 -53.35 25.39 20.99
N ASN A 778 -52.26 26.08 21.38
CA ASN A 778 -51.06 25.50 22.01
C ASN A 778 -50.36 24.41 21.17
N LYS A 779 -50.46 24.50 19.84
CA LYS A 779 -49.82 23.57 18.88
C LYS A 779 -48.51 24.18 18.36
N HIS A 780 -47.54 24.36 19.25
CA HIS A 780 -46.33 25.16 18.99
C HIS A 780 -45.51 24.67 17.79
N LEU A 781 -45.35 23.35 17.61
CA LEU A 781 -44.59 22.79 16.49
C LEU A 781 -45.27 23.06 15.14
N SER A 782 -46.57 22.77 15.03
CA SER A 782 -47.33 23.04 13.82
C SER A 782 -47.40 24.54 13.54
N ALA A 783 -47.55 25.38 14.57
CA ALA A 783 -47.53 26.83 14.46
C ALA A 783 -46.21 27.33 13.85
N ARG A 784 -45.08 26.86 14.39
CA ARG A 784 -43.76 27.21 13.86
C ARG A 784 -43.57 26.76 12.41
N ARG A 785 -43.90 25.50 12.06
CA ARG A 785 -43.80 25.01 10.67
C ARG A 785 -44.63 25.85 9.69
N SER A 786 -45.80 26.32 10.14
CA SER A 786 -46.68 27.17 9.34
C SER A 786 -46.12 28.58 9.16
N ALA A 787 -45.49 29.13 10.22
CA ALA A 787 -44.81 30.41 10.17
C ALA A 787 -43.58 30.37 9.24
N ASP A 788 -42.78 29.31 9.31
CA ASP A 788 -41.63 29.11 8.42
C ASP A 788 -42.09 29.01 6.95
N LYS A 789 -43.17 28.24 6.69
CA LYS A 789 -43.80 28.18 5.35
C LYS A 789 -44.30 29.55 4.88
N ALA A 790 -44.93 30.33 5.75
CA ALA A 790 -45.38 31.69 5.42
C ALA A 790 -44.19 32.59 5.03
N LEU A 791 -43.10 32.52 5.80
CA LEU A 791 -41.89 33.30 5.56
C LEU A 791 -41.25 32.97 4.21
N ASP A 792 -41.20 31.69 3.81
CA ASP A 792 -40.70 31.28 2.50
C ASP A 792 -41.58 31.80 1.36
N GLN A 793 -42.91 31.77 1.52
CA GLN A 793 -43.85 32.31 0.55
C GLN A 793 -43.74 33.83 0.42
N PHE A 794 -43.55 34.55 1.53
CA PHE A 794 -43.34 36.01 1.49
C PHE A 794 -42.01 36.38 0.81
N LYS A 795 -40.92 35.64 1.05
CA LYS A 795 -39.66 35.85 0.31
C LYS A 795 -39.82 35.62 -1.19
N ALA A 796 -40.51 34.56 -1.59
CA ALA A 796 -40.80 34.30 -3.00
C ALA A 796 -41.63 35.44 -3.64
N ALA A 797 -42.56 36.03 -2.88
CA ALA A 797 -43.32 37.21 -3.30
C ALA A 797 -42.41 38.44 -3.46
N GLU A 798 -41.53 38.73 -2.49
CA GLU A 798 -40.56 39.84 -2.58
C GLU A 798 -39.66 39.72 -3.80
N ASP A 799 -39.13 38.53 -4.09
CA ASP A 799 -38.27 38.28 -5.23
C ASP A 799 -39.01 38.54 -6.56
N SER A 800 -40.29 38.14 -6.62
CA SER A 800 -41.14 38.33 -7.80
C SER A 800 -41.45 39.81 -8.05
N PHE A 801 -41.79 40.56 -6.98
CA PHE A 801 -41.98 42.01 -7.07
C PHE A 801 -40.68 42.76 -7.39
N ALA A 802 -39.55 42.35 -6.80
CA ALA A 802 -38.25 42.94 -7.10
C ALA A 802 -37.84 42.71 -8.56
N LYS A 803 -38.14 41.52 -9.11
CA LYS A 803 -37.95 41.22 -10.54
C LYS A 803 -38.77 42.13 -11.43
N ALA A 804 -40.03 42.39 -11.07
CA ALA A 804 -40.90 43.34 -11.79
C ALA A 804 -40.29 44.75 -11.81
N ILE A 805 -39.84 45.26 -10.66
CA ILE A 805 -39.17 46.58 -10.55
C ILE A 805 -37.92 46.64 -11.42
N ARG A 806 -37.03 45.65 -11.32
CA ARG A 806 -35.79 45.61 -12.13
C ARG A 806 -36.07 45.59 -13.63
N HIS A 807 -37.12 44.89 -14.06
CA HIS A 807 -37.52 44.87 -15.46
C HIS A 807 -37.95 46.27 -15.92
N CYS A 808 -38.78 46.97 -15.14
CA CYS A 808 -39.16 48.36 -15.40
C CYS A 808 -37.94 49.30 -15.48
N ASP A 809 -37.01 49.20 -14.51
CA ASP A 809 -35.80 50.02 -14.48
C ASP A 809 -34.88 49.76 -15.67
N THR A 810 -34.83 48.51 -16.15
CA THR A 810 -34.06 48.14 -17.34
C THR A 810 -34.62 48.80 -18.61
N LEU A 811 -35.95 48.85 -18.74
CA LEU A 811 -36.61 49.53 -19.85
C LEU A 811 -36.35 51.05 -19.81
N ASP A 812 -36.43 51.66 -18.63
CA ASP A 812 -36.10 53.09 -18.47
C ASP A 812 -34.63 53.38 -18.80
N ALA A 813 -33.70 52.52 -18.40
CA ALA A 813 -32.29 52.63 -18.78
C ALA A 813 -32.10 52.58 -20.30
N LYS A 814 -32.88 51.77 -21.03
CA LYS A 814 -32.85 51.71 -22.49
C LYS A 814 -33.36 52.98 -23.16
N LYS A 815 -34.38 53.61 -22.59
CA LYS A 815 -34.80 54.94 -23.03
C LYS A 815 -33.68 55.98 -22.84
N VAL A 816 -33.03 56.00 -21.68
CA VAL A 816 -31.92 56.93 -21.41
C VAL A 816 -30.74 56.66 -22.36
N GLU A 817 -30.43 55.39 -22.65
CA GLU A 817 -29.42 55.00 -23.62
C GLU A 817 -29.76 55.51 -25.03
N TYR A 818 -31.02 55.34 -25.45
CA TYR A 818 -31.52 55.86 -26.72
C TYR A 818 -31.38 57.38 -26.80
N GLU A 819 -31.86 58.11 -25.77
CA GLU A 819 -31.77 59.57 -25.72
C GLU A 819 -30.31 60.05 -25.78
N ARG A 820 -29.38 59.33 -25.13
CA ARG A 820 -27.94 59.64 -25.21
C ARG A 820 -27.39 59.39 -26.61
N LYS A 821 -27.66 58.23 -27.23
CA LYS A 821 -27.19 57.93 -28.60
C LYS A 821 -27.79 58.90 -29.61
N MET A 822 -29.02 59.37 -29.40
CA MET A 822 -29.66 60.38 -30.24
C MET A 822 -28.96 61.74 -30.22
N VAL A 823 -28.32 62.11 -29.11
CA VAL A 823 -27.55 63.37 -29.04
C VAL A 823 -26.25 63.27 -29.84
N SER A 824 -25.60 62.09 -29.86
CA SER A 824 -24.30 61.92 -30.52
C SER A 824 -24.39 61.45 -31.98
N ILE A 825 -25.56 60.99 -32.44
CA ILE A 825 -25.70 60.31 -33.74
C ILE A 825 -25.28 61.17 -34.94
N GLU A 826 -25.56 62.48 -34.89
CA GLU A 826 -25.22 63.40 -35.97
C GLU A 826 -23.72 63.69 -35.98
N THR A 827 -23.11 63.89 -34.80
CA THR A 827 -21.67 64.04 -34.65
C THR A 827 -20.92 62.79 -35.12
N ASP A 828 -21.45 61.60 -34.81
CA ASP A 828 -20.90 60.32 -35.28
C ASP A 828 -20.96 60.22 -36.82
N ARG A 829 -22.05 60.68 -37.44
CA ARG A 829 -22.22 60.73 -38.90
C ARG A 829 -21.18 61.66 -39.54
N GLU A 830 -21.11 62.90 -39.06
CA GLU A 830 -20.19 63.93 -39.56
C GLU A 830 -18.73 63.49 -39.44
N THR A 831 -18.36 62.89 -38.30
CA THR A 831 -17.01 62.33 -38.09
C THR A 831 -16.71 61.23 -39.11
N CYS A 832 -17.67 60.35 -39.39
CA CYS A 832 -17.51 59.27 -40.35
C CYS A 832 -17.41 59.81 -41.79
N GLU A 833 -18.21 60.81 -42.17
CA GLU A 833 -18.10 61.49 -43.47
C GLU A 833 -16.76 62.21 -43.64
N GLN A 834 -16.27 62.86 -42.59
CA GLN A 834 -14.98 63.53 -42.62
C GLN A 834 -13.84 62.53 -42.83
N GLN A 835 -13.91 61.35 -42.21
CA GLN A 835 -12.98 60.26 -42.45
C GLN A 835 -13.07 59.71 -43.89
N ILE A 836 -14.28 59.52 -44.43
CA ILE A 836 -14.51 59.11 -45.83
C ILE A 836 -13.91 60.12 -46.81
N ARG A 837 -14.09 61.42 -46.55
CA ARG A 837 -13.48 62.49 -47.35
C ARG A 837 -11.96 62.46 -47.29
N GLY A 838 -11.38 62.11 -46.14
CA GLY A 838 -9.94 61.90 -45.97
C GLY A 838 -9.36 60.86 -46.94
N TYR A 839 -10.16 59.89 -47.37
CA TYR A 839 -9.80 58.87 -48.37
C TYR A 839 -10.05 59.31 -49.83
N GLY A 840 -10.44 60.57 -50.07
CA GLY A 840 -10.62 61.13 -51.40
C GLY A 840 -11.92 60.71 -52.11
N THR A 841 -12.92 60.26 -51.34
CA THR A 841 -14.27 59.96 -51.81
C THR A 841 -15.26 60.92 -51.16
N ASP A 842 -16.17 61.50 -51.94
CA ASP A 842 -17.19 62.42 -51.42
C ASP A 842 -18.55 61.70 -51.41
N THR A 843 -18.74 60.85 -50.40
CA THR A 843 -19.98 60.09 -50.19
C THR A 843 -20.76 60.72 -49.05
N THR A 844 -22.05 61.00 -49.27
CA THR A 844 -22.95 61.47 -48.22
C THR A 844 -23.62 60.27 -47.55
N LEU A 845 -23.48 60.18 -46.24
CA LEU A 845 -24.04 59.10 -45.42
C LEU A 845 -25.52 59.37 -45.13
N ASN A 846 -26.32 58.30 -45.11
CA ASN A 846 -27.76 58.39 -44.82
C ASN A 846 -28.00 59.01 -43.44
N VAL A 847 -28.85 60.02 -43.37
CA VAL A 847 -29.22 60.70 -42.11
C VAL A 847 -30.24 59.85 -41.34
N TYR A 848 -30.03 59.65 -40.04
CA TYR A 848 -31.05 59.04 -39.19
C TYR A 848 -32.21 60.01 -39.00
N ARG A 849 -33.38 59.66 -39.53
CA ARG A 849 -34.60 60.45 -39.31
C ARG A 849 -35.22 60.01 -37.99
N LYS A 850 -35.11 60.86 -36.97
CA LYS A 850 -35.73 60.63 -35.67
C LYS A 850 -37.23 60.34 -35.84
N PRO A 851 -37.73 59.17 -35.41
CA PRO A 851 -39.16 58.88 -35.44
C PRO A 851 -39.91 59.79 -34.47
N VAL A 852 -41.12 60.22 -34.85
CA VAL A 852 -42.00 61.00 -33.98
C VAL A 852 -42.69 60.03 -33.02
N ILE A 853 -42.24 60.02 -31.76
CA ILE A 853 -42.80 59.15 -30.72
C ILE A 853 -43.97 59.87 -30.05
N ASN A 854 -45.20 59.48 -30.41
CA ASN A 854 -46.44 59.97 -29.81
C ASN A 854 -47.09 58.86 -28.96
N GLY A 855 -46.56 58.62 -27.77
CA GLY A 855 -47.04 57.57 -26.84
C GLY A 855 -45.93 56.60 -26.41
N PRO A 856 -46.29 55.43 -25.83
CA PRO A 856 -45.32 54.41 -25.45
C PRO A 856 -44.54 53.91 -26.68
N ALA A 857 -43.25 53.59 -26.50
CA ALA A 857 -42.40 53.10 -27.58
C ALA A 857 -41.53 51.91 -27.13
N ASP A 858 -41.04 51.14 -28.10
CA ASP A 858 -40.03 50.12 -27.84
C ASP A 858 -38.63 50.68 -28.12
N TYR A 859 -37.97 51.13 -27.07
CA TYR A 859 -36.63 51.73 -27.19
C TYR A 859 -35.54 50.73 -27.56
N ASN A 860 -35.75 49.42 -27.40
CA ASN A 860 -34.79 48.43 -27.90
C ASN A 860 -34.80 48.39 -29.42
N ILE A 861 -35.99 48.35 -30.03
CA ILE A 861 -36.13 48.39 -31.50
C ILE A 861 -35.52 49.67 -32.07
N LEU A 862 -35.73 50.81 -31.39
CA LEU A 862 -35.17 52.09 -31.81
C LEU A 862 -33.63 52.14 -31.68
N LEU A 863 -33.07 51.52 -30.63
CA LEU A 863 -31.62 51.38 -30.48
C LEU A 863 -31.02 50.48 -31.57
N ASP A 864 -31.67 49.37 -31.89
CA ASP A 864 -31.24 48.45 -32.95
C ASP A 864 -31.25 49.13 -34.34
N GLU A 865 -32.22 50.01 -34.59
CA GLU A 865 -32.29 50.80 -35.82
C GLU A 865 -31.10 51.79 -35.93
N ILE A 866 -30.76 52.49 -34.84
CA ILE A 866 -29.58 53.34 -34.77
C ILE A 866 -28.31 52.54 -35.06
N GLU A 867 -28.16 51.37 -34.44
CA GLU A 867 -26.97 50.54 -34.63
C GLU A 867 -26.86 50.00 -36.05
N ARG A 868 -27.98 49.60 -36.66
CA ARG A 868 -28.03 49.18 -38.06
C ARG A 868 -27.53 50.29 -38.99
N ILE A 869 -27.91 51.53 -38.74
CA ILE A 869 -27.49 52.69 -39.54
C ILE A 869 -26.02 53.01 -39.32
N LYS A 870 -25.54 53.03 -38.07
CA LYS A 870 -24.12 53.22 -37.76
C LYS A 870 -23.24 52.13 -38.39
N ASN A 871 -23.72 50.89 -38.43
CA ASN A 871 -23.03 49.79 -39.11
C ASN A 871 -23.00 49.99 -40.64
N GLY A 872 -24.08 50.52 -41.22
CA GLY A 872 -24.10 50.98 -42.62
C GLY A 872 -23.02 52.03 -42.89
N TRP A 873 -22.91 53.05 -42.04
CA TRP A 873 -21.87 54.08 -42.15
C TRP A 873 -20.45 53.51 -42.06
N ARG A 874 -20.20 52.63 -41.09
CA ARG A 874 -18.90 51.94 -40.96
C ARG A 874 -18.59 51.07 -42.18
N SER A 875 -19.59 50.50 -42.83
CA SER A 875 -19.40 49.75 -44.08
C SER A 875 -18.94 50.65 -45.22
N GLU A 876 -19.56 51.83 -45.39
CA GLU A 876 -19.14 52.79 -46.42
C GLU A 876 -17.74 53.35 -46.14
N LEU A 877 -17.41 53.61 -44.87
CA LEU A 877 -16.06 54.01 -44.47
C LEU A 877 -15.01 52.96 -44.86
N ARG A 878 -15.30 51.66 -44.65
CA ARG A 878 -14.41 50.58 -45.06
C ARG A 878 -14.23 50.54 -46.58
N ARG A 879 -15.31 50.66 -47.36
CA ARG A 879 -15.22 50.71 -48.83
C ARG A 879 -14.40 51.91 -49.33
N ALA A 880 -14.60 53.08 -48.75
CA ALA A 880 -13.83 54.29 -49.11
C ALA A 880 -12.33 54.09 -48.85
N ARG A 881 -11.99 53.45 -47.72
CA ARG A 881 -10.61 53.10 -47.37
C ARG A 881 -10.01 52.08 -48.34
N GLU A 882 -10.74 51.01 -48.67
CA GLU A 882 -10.30 49.99 -49.62
C GLU A 882 -10.02 50.59 -51.01
N VAL A 883 -10.91 51.45 -51.52
CA VAL A 883 -10.71 52.14 -52.81
C VAL A 883 -9.49 53.07 -52.79
N TYR A 884 -9.22 53.73 -51.66
CA TYR A 884 -8.02 54.56 -51.50
C TYR A 884 -6.75 53.71 -51.46
N GLU A 885 -6.74 52.63 -50.70
CA GLU A 885 -5.60 51.69 -50.60
C GLU A 885 -5.32 51.02 -51.97
N GLU A 886 -6.35 50.68 -52.74
CA GLU A 886 -6.23 50.15 -54.11
C GLU A 886 -5.60 51.19 -55.07
N ARG A 887 -6.01 52.46 -55.00
CA ARG A 887 -5.42 53.56 -55.79
C ARG A 887 -3.97 53.85 -55.41
N GLU A 888 -3.65 53.78 -54.11
CA GLU A 888 -2.27 53.87 -53.61
C GLU A 888 -1.42 52.72 -54.13
N ARG A 889 -1.94 51.48 -54.09
CA ARG A 889 -1.26 50.29 -54.60
C ARG A 889 -0.98 50.42 -56.10
N GLN A 890 -1.97 50.78 -56.91
CA GLN A 890 -1.80 50.99 -58.35
C GLN A 890 -0.78 52.10 -58.68
N ARG A 891 -0.72 53.16 -57.86
CA ARG A 891 0.29 54.22 -58.01
C ARG A 891 1.70 53.71 -57.73
N ARG A 892 1.88 52.94 -56.66
CA ARG A 892 3.19 52.33 -56.33
C ARG A 892 3.62 51.33 -57.39
N GLU A 893 2.71 50.50 -57.90
CA GLU A 893 2.98 49.57 -59.00
C GLU A 893 3.38 50.31 -60.29
N HIS A 894 2.72 51.43 -60.61
CA HIS A 894 3.09 52.27 -61.75
C HIS A 894 4.46 52.95 -61.56
N GLU A 895 4.77 53.44 -60.35
CA GLU A 895 6.10 53.98 -60.02
C GLU A 895 7.20 52.92 -60.05
N GLU A 896 6.92 51.69 -59.63
CA GLU A 896 7.85 50.55 -59.74
C GLU A 896 8.07 50.14 -61.20
N MET A 897 7.03 50.12 -62.04
CA MET A 897 7.17 49.88 -63.48
C MET A 897 7.99 50.98 -64.18
N GLU A 898 7.82 52.25 -63.82
CA GLU A 898 8.64 53.35 -64.33
C GLU A 898 10.12 53.20 -63.90
N ARG A 899 10.39 52.80 -62.64
CA ARG A 899 11.76 52.52 -62.19
C ARG A 899 12.38 51.32 -62.91
N HIS A 900 11.61 50.26 -63.14
CA HIS A 900 12.06 49.07 -63.88
C HIS A 900 12.38 49.42 -65.34
N ARG A 901 11.56 50.27 -65.97
CA ARG A 901 11.80 50.78 -67.33
C ARG A 901 13.08 51.61 -67.42
N LEU A 902 13.34 52.51 -66.47
CA LEU A 902 14.58 53.29 -66.42
C LEU A 902 15.82 52.38 -66.21
N TYR A 903 15.69 51.34 -65.39
CA TYR A 903 16.74 50.34 -65.20
C TYR A 903 17.03 49.53 -66.48
N GLU A 904 15.99 49.14 -67.24
CA GLU A 904 16.15 48.45 -68.54
C GLU A 904 16.80 49.35 -69.62
N GLU A 905 16.50 50.66 -69.65
CA GLU A 905 17.15 51.61 -70.56
C GLU A 905 18.65 51.78 -70.25
N GLU A 906 19.05 51.71 -68.98
CA GLU A 906 20.45 51.73 -68.55
C GLU A 906 21.20 50.44 -68.94
N GLN A 907 20.53 49.28 -68.80
CA GLN A 907 21.04 47.98 -69.27
C GLN A 907 21.15 47.88 -70.80
N ARG A 908 20.29 48.60 -71.56
CA ARG A 908 20.43 48.71 -73.02
C ARG A 908 21.63 49.54 -73.44
N ARG A 909 22.00 50.61 -72.72
CA ARG A 909 23.23 51.37 -73.01
C ARG A 909 24.49 50.53 -72.82
N ARG A 910 24.56 49.71 -71.76
CA ARG A 910 25.70 48.80 -71.52
C ARG A 910 25.85 47.73 -72.61
N ARG A 911 24.74 47.15 -73.09
CA ARG A 911 24.75 46.17 -74.20
C ARG A 911 25.19 46.77 -75.54
N ILE A 912 24.93 48.06 -75.80
CA ILE A 912 25.33 48.76 -77.03
C ILE A 912 26.84 49.07 -77.10
N GLU A 913 27.53 49.20 -75.95
CA GLU A 913 29.00 49.37 -75.93
C GLU A 913 29.74 48.03 -76.07
N GLU A 914 29.25 46.95 -75.45
CA GLU A 914 29.85 45.61 -75.55
C GLU A 914 29.67 44.97 -76.95
N GLU A 915 28.64 45.34 -77.71
CA GLU A 915 28.41 44.86 -79.09
C GLU A 915 29.31 45.52 -80.15
N ALA A 916 30.02 46.61 -79.84
CA ALA A 916 30.84 47.35 -80.81
C ALA A 916 32.23 46.72 -81.09
N GLU A 917 32.70 45.79 -80.26
CA GLU A 917 33.98 45.06 -80.43
C GLU A 917 33.88 43.79 -81.28
N TRP A 918 32.68 43.28 -81.57
CA TRP A 918 32.51 42.08 -82.41
C TRP A 918 32.28 42.45 -83.88
N ASN A 919 33.38 42.79 -84.55
CA ASN A 919 33.67 42.49 -85.97
C ASN A 919 32.53 42.68 -86.99
N ARG A 920 32.56 43.71 -87.85
CA ARG A 920 33.47 43.77 -89.03
C ARG A 920 33.86 42.39 -89.59
N GLN A 921 32.95 41.66 -90.24
CA GLN A 921 33.18 41.02 -91.55
C GLN A 921 31.90 40.39 -92.12
N THR A 922 31.34 41.08 -93.12
CA THR A 922 30.59 40.60 -94.29
C THR A 922 29.41 39.64 -94.14
N PHE A 923 28.23 40.28 -94.24
CA PHE A 923 27.17 40.06 -95.25
C PHE A 923 26.45 38.71 -95.38
N SER A 924 25.12 38.86 -95.30
CA SER A 924 24.07 38.07 -95.95
C SER A 924 23.88 36.66 -95.38
N SER A 925 22.70 36.21 -94.97
CA SER A 925 21.41 36.40 -95.64
C SER A 925 20.29 35.73 -94.81
N SER A 926 19.08 36.21 -95.08
CA SER A 926 17.81 35.46 -95.14
C SER A 926 17.35 34.69 -93.90
N TRP A 927 16.39 35.23 -93.14
CA TRP A 927 14.93 35.07 -93.39
C TRP A 927 14.37 33.71 -92.95
N ASN A 928 13.64 33.72 -91.83
CA ASN A 928 12.36 33.03 -91.56
C ASN A 928 12.21 33.01 -90.03
N SER A 929 11.30 33.75 -89.40
CA SER A 929 9.83 33.77 -89.51
C SER A 929 9.31 33.64 -88.06
N SER A 930 9.38 34.74 -87.30
CA SER A 930 8.66 34.93 -86.04
C SER A 930 7.26 35.42 -86.38
N THR A 931 6.40 34.48 -86.75
CA THR A 931 4.95 34.67 -86.84
C THR A 931 4.30 34.06 -85.61
N SER A 932 3.65 34.93 -84.84
CA SER A 932 2.27 34.85 -84.34
C SER A 932 1.63 33.48 -84.06
N SER A 933 0.79 33.50 -83.00
CA SER A 933 -0.34 32.57 -82.68
C SER A 933 -0.01 31.54 -81.57
N PRO A 934 -0.93 31.24 -80.63
CA PRO A 934 -2.31 30.85 -80.91
C PRO A 934 -3.38 31.62 -80.12
N SER A 935 -4.26 32.28 -80.87
CA SER A 935 -5.70 32.24 -80.65
C SER A 935 -6.25 30.92 -81.18
N SER A 936 -6.96 30.14 -80.35
CA SER A 936 -8.03 29.20 -80.75
C SER A 936 -8.64 28.60 -79.48
N SER A 937 -9.90 28.91 -79.21
CA SER A 937 -11.08 28.08 -79.45
C SER A 937 -11.43 27.24 -78.22
N SER A 938 -12.44 27.61 -77.43
CA SER A 938 -13.87 27.35 -77.71
C SER A 938 -14.14 25.87 -78.03
N TRP A 939 -14.87 25.17 -77.16
CA TRP A 939 -16.17 24.56 -77.47
C TRP A 939 -16.77 23.84 -76.26
N SER A 940 -17.87 24.44 -75.82
CA SER A 940 -19.15 23.93 -75.34
C SER A 940 -19.58 22.45 -75.51
N HIS A 941 -20.61 22.14 -74.72
CA HIS A 941 -21.58 21.01 -74.70
C HIS A 941 -21.15 19.84 -73.81
N SER A 942 -21.99 19.30 -72.92
CA SER A 942 -23.41 18.92 -72.98
C SER A 942 -23.88 18.64 -71.52
N GLY A 943 -25.13 18.45 -71.13
CA GLY A 943 -26.39 18.12 -71.78
C GLY A 943 -27.37 17.64 -70.70
N ASN A 944 -28.65 17.66 -71.06
CA ASN A 944 -29.84 17.42 -70.24
C ASN A 944 -30.05 15.95 -69.79
N ASP A 945 -30.89 15.83 -68.75
CA ASP A 945 -32.05 14.92 -68.60
C ASP A 945 -31.95 13.50 -68.00
N SER A 946 -32.67 13.41 -66.85
CA SER A 946 -33.71 12.44 -66.46
C SER A 946 -33.39 10.98 -66.10
N GLY A 947 -33.69 10.63 -64.84
CA GLY A 947 -34.84 9.74 -64.54
C GLY A 947 -34.57 8.39 -63.86
N SER A 948 -35.31 8.15 -62.75
CA SER A 948 -35.49 6.90 -61.96
C SER A 948 -34.34 6.49 -61.02
N GLY A 949 -34.51 5.98 -59.80
CA GLY A 949 -35.66 5.60 -58.96
C GLY A 949 -35.16 4.72 -57.79
N TYR A 950 -35.91 4.69 -56.66
CA TYR A 950 -35.92 3.75 -55.49
C TYR A 950 -34.62 3.56 -54.65
N SER A 951 -34.60 3.26 -53.33
CA SER A 951 -35.41 3.45 -52.10
C SER A 951 -34.66 2.78 -50.92
N SER A 952 -34.99 3.19 -49.68
CA SER A 952 -34.65 2.63 -48.33
C SER A 952 -33.27 2.99 -47.74
N GLY A 953 -33.11 3.39 -46.48
CA GLY A 953 -34.01 3.56 -45.33
C GLY A 953 -33.19 3.89 -44.05
N GLY A 954 -33.87 4.36 -42.99
CA GLY A 954 -33.34 4.53 -41.61
C GLY A 954 -32.84 5.95 -41.28
N SER A 955 -33.49 6.69 -40.36
CA SER A 955 -33.22 6.73 -38.89
C SER A 955 -31.81 7.28 -38.59
N ASP A 956 -31.51 8.25 -37.73
CA ASP A 956 -32.18 8.88 -36.60
C ASP A 956 -31.32 10.09 -36.11
N HIS A 957 -31.98 11.00 -35.38
CA HIS A 957 -31.57 11.80 -34.20
C HIS A 957 -30.21 12.54 -34.14
N SER A 958 -30.13 13.87 -33.96
CA SER A 958 -30.48 14.79 -32.83
C SER A 958 -29.27 15.13 -31.95
N SER A 959 -29.07 16.43 -31.69
CA SER A 959 -28.73 16.91 -30.34
C SER A 959 -28.98 18.42 -30.22
N ASP A 960 -30.07 18.76 -29.54
CA ASP A 960 -30.28 20.01 -28.84
C ASP A 960 -29.51 20.01 -27.50
N SER A 961 -29.17 21.20 -27.02
CA SER A 961 -29.12 21.57 -25.60
C SER A 961 -29.63 23.02 -25.53
N SER A 962 -30.47 23.48 -24.61
CA SER A 962 -30.74 23.09 -23.23
C SER A 962 -32.05 23.74 -22.78
N SER A 963 -32.82 23.10 -21.89
CA SER A 963 -33.72 23.82 -20.98
C SER A 963 -34.00 23.00 -19.71
N SER A 964 -34.19 23.74 -18.63
CA SER A 964 -34.40 23.31 -17.27
C SER A 964 -35.88 23.06 -16.92
N SER A 965 -36.07 22.35 -15.80
CA SER A 965 -37.20 22.36 -14.84
C SER A 965 -38.53 21.67 -15.18
N GLY A 966 -38.90 20.70 -14.31
CA GLY A 966 -40.25 20.63 -13.71
C GLY A 966 -41.05 19.32 -13.82
N GLY A 967 -41.19 18.60 -12.70
CA GLY A 967 -42.50 18.18 -12.14
C GLY A 967 -43.18 16.85 -12.56
N SER A 968 -43.06 15.84 -11.68
CA SER A 968 -44.10 14.91 -11.15
C SER A 968 -45.28 14.41 -12.02
N SER A 969 -45.47 13.09 -12.15
CA SER A 969 -46.48 12.27 -11.42
C SER A 969 -46.80 10.89 -12.07
N THR A 970 -47.02 9.91 -11.18
CA THR A 970 -47.88 8.70 -11.27
C THR A 970 -47.60 7.54 -12.25
N ASP A 971 -47.30 6.40 -11.60
CA ASP A 971 -48.01 5.10 -11.64
C ASP A 971 -47.54 3.92 -12.51
N SER A 972 -47.39 2.81 -11.77
CA SER A 972 -47.76 1.42 -12.11
C SER A 972 -46.91 0.58 -13.07
N GLY A 973 -46.39 -0.54 -12.55
CA GLY A 973 -46.49 -1.83 -13.23
C GLY A 973 -45.20 -2.66 -13.43
N SER A 974 -44.95 -3.55 -12.48
CA SER A 974 -44.72 -5.01 -12.67
C SER A 974 -43.55 -5.56 -13.52
N SER A 975 -42.92 -6.61 -12.94
CA SER A 975 -42.01 -7.64 -13.48
C SER A 975 -40.61 -7.15 -13.91
N GLY A 976 -39.48 -7.66 -13.39
CA GLY A 976 -39.17 -9.00 -12.90
C GLY A 976 -38.38 -9.72 -13.98
N TYR A 977 -37.04 -9.84 -13.86
CA TYR A 977 -36.27 -11.04 -14.22
C TYR A 977 -34.81 -10.92 -13.77
N SER A 978 -34.31 -12.08 -13.37
CA SER A 978 -33.03 -12.42 -12.76
C SER A 978 -31.91 -12.66 -13.79
N SER A 979 -30.67 -12.27 -13.46
CA SER A 979 -29.37 -12.90 -13.81
C SER A 979 -28.24 -11.92 -13.43
N GLY A 980 -27.17 -12.23 -12.70
CA GLY A 980 -26.47 -13.50 -12.51
C GLY A 980 -25.12 -13.45 -13.25
N GLY A 981 -24.02 -13.32 -12.49
CA GLY A 981 -22.62 -13.42 -12.94
C GLY A 981 -22.03 -12.13 -13.52
N GLY A 982 -20.79 -11.70 -13.26
CA GLY A 982 -19.60 -12.32 -12.67
C GLY A 982 -18.39 -11.58 -13.24
N ASP A 983 -17.40 -11.32 -12.39
CA ASP A 983 -16.01 -10.91 -12.67
C ASP A 983 -15.73 -9.53 -13.34
N PHE A 984 -15.47 -8.50 -12.52
CA PHE A 984 -14.12 -7.96 -12.25
C PHE A 984 -14.14 -6.95 -11.08
#